data_AF-A0A1X2GR31-F1
#
_entry.id   AF-A0A1X2GR31-F1
#
_cell.length_a   1.000
_cell.length_b   1.000
_cell.length_c   1.000
_cell.angle_alpha   90.00
_cell.angle_beta   90.00
_cell.angle_gamma   90.00
#
_symmetry.space_group_name_H-M   'P 1'
#
loop_
_entity.id
_entity.type
_entity.pdbx_description
1 polymer ?
#
loop_
_entity_poly.entity_id
_entity_poly.type
_entity_poly.pdbx_seq_one_letter_code
_entity_poly.pdbx_strand_id
1 'polypeptide(L)'
;MIGSLSDRFTDDGKKQDRLTREVVRALLRRLDDIKKGKDISKPEYDEPIFLATVAQMQKNVLVYRFRPSGTINDLVVMYAGVAKTECQKASTKSWSDDLNRYLPLFANIVKLTVVDDCPSSASPDLIDRLHGYMGLGRPSRQPSVQSTTPSTSLAYGSVESFENFTMVKTVRQLFQVDPVDLRKKLRELQPICTQAAFMRDLKKCLHNIHTNHPFPCNTSDFTDRQSYDAWQKRETNQLSGLVKTLTLMDPSLATAPASEEDPHRSSNGFTFIPDNPRGYFERMMNMCMDFDTQVIPSSERAKTSVLSQQSDELLRECFRTWRLTSSFRAVLYLQLIKDRYDRGIFGFDDITEGLHKLDRAIKETEVHAWTMADRTNLIWAYEGLERTFMRQLADGLREYWRMSPLLIEDSVKLVDRIYEDPAYLSGHPDPSAQYQEMEVIVEGAAVTRWRLIQEGSNSPGADDLANLFSMADKLTKELVSLVTKKFKKPIKGVLSVPGVVMTIQMPYFALEIENWAYLPETRSAPIEAVFELYHKLCTLKRLYDQHGPQEKAQLFKVESWFSSHVRRWLQTTDNSTPEWVDNAIRQDHFVATNSTTLHSSSIVDLFSLFHQAVDFVQNLQWPNQYQWCRFMTALSRVIAVALTQYTYALEDRITQDIYPHLHDRATEGDHSFLDRAKLQLIGNRSSLRLDTLPEDFTPQMCVKINNIEAARSRLDRLYQTMDVDEIAEYFRENGAPTADKEEKKNYLYSIRVVRAENLVAKDSNGLSDPYVVLEINDKQVARTRTVYETLNPRWDQTFDLWLDNKTIDVSVIVFDEDLLTAHDECGAAFFRLSPKFFDDYQTHDIVLDLQPQGRLLLRVSMEGEKDDIQFWYGKTFRTLKRAENDAAGLIVDKMGRYIRQCLSRKVIDRLLGRAQSFFSFGSRQAKHVELTLADYEDAIAPLLDFLERNLKLLNDNLSESNMQLVVLKIWREILIALESIVLPPLSEQLSDMKPLDEYEFDVVNKWLELLKVFFNGGEDGDAVPLDKLENAQYYTLLAINVAYDMETHQLMQTYHKALQQQVEIKQRGGRKADRSKSIYQSKNTMRKRRDAAAAGKRLPNPPSSNGSLRPTSTANAKAAAIDLPTADVILRILRMRSGKEVREFLRTEFDKRNNPGPPPPPPHTVAKAVALEDPSPAPSGLPSHVPPLPPMPATSPLPRGVPPPPTHSLPPGVPQLPPMPSLPAGSSTAYIFEPGLPPPPPPPHHV
;
A
#
# COMPACT_ATOMS: atom_id res chain seq x y z
N MET A 1 -44.04 51.01 45.07
CA MET A 1 -42.78 51.47 45.70
C MET A 1 -42.31 50.58 46.87
N ILE A 2 -42.45 49.24 46.77
CA ILE A 2 -41.83 48.28 47.73
C ILE A 2 -41.00 47.21 46.99
N GLY A 3 -41.31 46.93 45.71
CA GLY A 3 -40.64 45.90 44.91
C GLY A 3 -39.24 46.23 44.33
N SER A 4 -38.42 47.06 44.98
CA SER A 4 -37.05 47.36 44.49
C SER A 4 -36.01 47.61 45.60
N LEU A 5 -36.35 47.33 46.86
CA LEU A 5 -35.40 47.50 47.98
C LEU A 5 -34.67 46.20 48.37
N SER A 6 -35.22 45.04 48.00
CA SER A 6 -34.63 43.73 48.31
C SER A 6 -33.46 43.35 47.40
N ASP A 7 -33.36 43.92 46.19
CA ASP A 7 -32.21 43.73 45.29
C ASP A 7 -30.96 44.52 45.74
N ARG A 8 -31.08 45.36 46.78
CA ARG A 8 -29.95 46.15 47.30
C ARG A 8 -28.98 45.37 48.20
N PHE A 9 -29.17 44.06 48.39
CA PHE A 9 -28.34 43.23 49.29
C PHE A 9 -27.82 41.91 48.69
N THR A 10 -27.88 41.70 47.38
CA THR A 10 -27.20 40.56 46.74
C THR A 10 -25.71 40.85 46.54
N ASP A 11 -24.87 40.02 47.15
CA ASP A 11 -23.40 40.10 47.27
C ASP A 11 -22.64 39.74 45.97
N ASP A 12 -23.13 40.18 44.80
CA ASP A 12 -22.49 39.91 43.49
C ASP A 12 -21.64 41.11 42.97
N GLY A 13 -21.67 42.27 43.66
CA GLY A 13 -21.05 43.52 43.19
C GLY A 13 -19.67 43.87 43.78
N LYS A 14 -18.99 42.96 44.51
CA LYS A 14 -17.81 43.30 45.35
C LYS A 14 -16.56 43.85 44.63
N LYS A 15 -16.54 43.96 43.30
CA LYS A 15 -15.38 44.52 42.57
C LYS A 15 -15.56 45.95 42.02
N GLN A 16 -16.78 46.44 41.79
CA GLN A 16 -16.96 47.72 41.05
C GLN A 16 -17.20 48.97 41.92
N ASP A 17 -17.68 48.85 43.16
CA ASP A 17 -18.07 50.01 44.00
C ASP A 17 -17.06 50.36 45.12
N ARG A 18 -15.84 49.80 45.07
CA ARG A 18 -14.83 49.96 46.13
C ARG A 18 -14.24 51.37 46.10
N LEU A 19 -14.10 51.99 47.27
CA LEU A 19 -13.44 53.28 47.41
C LEU A 19 -11.96 53.16 46.99
N THR A 20 -11.55 53.84 45.91
CA THR A 20 -10.17 53.81 45.39
C THR A 20 -9.36 55.02 45.83
N ARG A 21 -8.02 54.93 45.74
CA ARG A 21 -7.13 56.07 46.06
C ARG A 21 -7.37 57.27 45.14
N GLU A 22 -7.79 57.01 43.90
CA GLU A 22 -8.07 58.03 42.89
C GLU A 22 -9.33 58.82 43.25
N VAL A 23 -10.43 58.13 43.56
CA VAL A 23 -11.69 58.76 44.00
C VAL A 23 -11.47 59.58 45.27
N VAL A 24 -10.73 59.07 46.26
CA VAL A 24 -10.42 59.81 47.50
C VAL A 24 -9.58 61.06 47.20
N ARG A 25 -8.59 60.98 46.32
CA ARG A 25 -7.74 62.12 45.96
C ARG A 25 -8.52 63.19 45.19
N ALA A 26 -9.37 62.78 44.25
CA ALA A 26 -10.22 63.70 43.46
C ALA A 26 -11.27 64.37 44.35
N LEU A 27 -11.95 63.60 45.22
CA LEU A 27 -12.94 64.14 46.16
C LEU A 27 -12.29 65.15 47.12
N LEU A 28 -11.11 64.85 47.66
CA LEU A 28 -10.39 65.78 48.55
C LEU A 28 -10.02 67.09 47.85
N ARG A 29 -9.73 67.07 46.54
CA ARG A 29 -9.49 68.31 45.75
C ARG A 29 -10.76 69.13 45.62
N ARG A 30 -11.88 68.52 45.18
CA ARG A 30 -13.16 69.23 45.03
C ARG A 30 -13.66 69.82 46.36
N LEU A 31 -13.54 69.08 47.46
CA LEU A 31 -13.88 69.60 48.78
C LEU A 31 -12.94 70.73 49.22
N ASP A 32 -11.66 70.72 48.83
CA ASP A 32 -10.71 71.80 49.12
C ASP A 32 -10.99 73.06 48.27
N ASP A 33 -11.41 72.89 47.02
CA ASP A 33 -11.78 73.99 46.12
C ASP A 33 -13.07 74.69 46.60
N ILE A 34 -14.08 73.93 47.03
CA ILE A 34 -15.29 74.47 47.68
C ILE A 34 -14.92 75.20 48.96
N LYS A 35 -14.10 74.60 49.83
CA LYS A 35 -13.67 75.22 51.10
C LYS A 35 -12.88 76.52 50.91
N LYS A 36 -12.10 76.64 49.83
CA LYS A 36 -11.30 77.83 49.51
C LYS A 36 -12.08 78.88 48.71
N GLY A 37 -13.38 78.67 48.46
CA GLY A 37 -14.24 79.57 47.69
C GLY A 37 -13.88 79.62 46.20
N LYS A 38 -13.19 78.60 45.67
CA LYS A 38 -12.82 78.51 44.24
C LYS A 38 -13.95 77.94 43.37
N ASP A 39 -14.85 77.14 43.95
CA ASP A 39 -16.04 76.63 43.29
C ASP A 39 -17.29 77.30 43.87
N ILE A 40 -17.84 78.25 43.11
CA ILE A 40 -19.04 79.04 43.46
C ILE A 40 -20.23 78.62 42.57
N SER A 41 -20.16 77.42 41.98
CA SER A 41 -21.16 76.95 41.00
C SER A 41 -22.57 76.80 41.57
N LYS A 42 -22.72 76.75 42.90
CA LYS A 42 -23.99 76.75 43.62
C LYS A 42 -23.98 77.75 44.79
N PRO A 43 -25.06 78.52 45.00
CA PRO A 43 -25.14 79.51 46.08
C PRO A 43 -25.04 78.87 47.48
N GLU A 44 -25.39 77.58 47.61
CA GLU A 44 -25.25 76.83 48.85
C GLU A 44 -23.79 76.56 49.27
N TYR A 45 -22.81 76.71 48.37
CA TYR A 45 -21.40 76.47 48.68
C TYR A 45 -20.75 77.60 49.50
N ASP A 46 -21.37 78.79 49.53
CA ASP A 46 -20.95 79.91 50.38
C ASP A 46 -21.64 79.93 51.76
N GLU A 47 -22.58 79.01 52.03
CA GLU A 47 -23.26 78.96 53.32
C GLU A 47 -22.30 78.48 54.43
N PRO A 48 -22.19 79.19 55.56
CA PRO A 48 -21.19 78.90 56.59
C PRO A 48 -21.38 77.53 57.25
N ILE A 49 -22.63 77.07 57.37
CA ILE A 49 -22.95 75.75 57.94
C ILE A 49 -22.50 74.64 56.99
N PHE A 50 -22.75 74.79 55.67
CA PHE A 50 -22.30 73.84 54.66
C PHE A 50 -20.77 73.81 54.54
N LEU A 51 -20.10 74.95 54.61
CA LEU A 51 -18.63 75.02 54.63
C LEU A 51 -18.04 74.31 55.85
N ALA A 52 -18.70 74.40 57.02
CA ALA A 52 -18.31 73.67 58.22
C ALA A 52 -18.50 72.14 58.06
N THR A 53 -19.61 71.71 57.46
CA THR A 53 -19.87 70.27 57.20
C THR A 53 -18.86 69.70 56.19
N VAL A 54 -18.54 70.47 55.13
CA VAL A 54 -17.53 70.13 54.12
C VAL A 54 -16.13 70.06 54.73
N ALA A 55 -15.75 71.02 55.59
CA ALA A 55 -14.44 71.01 56.26
C ALA A 55 -14.27 69.79 57.19
N GLN A 56 -15.32 69.42 57.92
CA GLN A 56 -15.31 68.25 58.78
C GLN A 56 -15.32 66.95 57.96
N MET A 57 -16.07 66.90 56.86
CA MET A 57 -16.05 65.76 55.93
C MET A 57 -14.67 65.61 55.27
N GLN A 58 -14.03 66.70 54.87
CA GLN A 58 -12.67 66.71 54.31
C GLN A 58 -11.68 66.05 55.28
N LYS A 59 -11.77 66.37 56.59
CA LYS A 59 -10.93 65.77 57.63
C LYS A 59 -11.16 64.25 57.77
N ASN A 60 -12.41 63.81 57.71
CA ASN A 60 -12.77 62.39 57.79
C ASN A 60 -12.31 61.62 56.54
N VAL A 61 -12.46 62.20 55.36
CA VAL A 61 -12.02 61.60 54.08
C VAL A 61 -10.48 61.54 54.00
N LEU A 62 -9.77 62.46 54.65
CA LEU A 62 -8.30 62.52 54.65
C LEU A 62 -7.65 61.24 55.23
N VAL A 63 -8.32 60.56 56.16
CA VAL A 63 -7.86 59.29 56.75
C VAL A 63 -7.74 58.17 55.69
N TYR A 64 -8.63 58.18 54.69
CA TYR A 64 -8.64 57.18 53.62
C TYR A 64 -7.62 57.45 52.50
N ARG A 65 -6.87 58.56 52.56
CA ARG A 65 -5.89 58.96 51.54
C ARG A 65 -4.80 57.92 51.32
N PHE A 66 -4.32 57.27 52.38
CA PHE A 66 -3.23 56.30 52.32
C PHE A 66 -3.73 54.85 52.29
N ARG A 67 -4.86 54.56 52.92
CA ARG A 67 -5.53 53.25 52.92
C ARG A 67 -7.05 53.41 52.71
N PRO A 68 -7.53 53.38 51.45
CA PRO A 68 -8.96 53.40 51.17
C PRO A 68 -9.61 52.09 51.64
N SER A 69 -10.61 52.20 52.50
CA SER A 69 -11.42 51.09 52.98
C SER A 69 -12.88 51.53 53.00
N GLY A 70 -13.78 50.67 52.52
CA GLY A 70 -15.20 50.99 52.34
C GLY A 70 -15.60 51.13 50.87
N THR A 71 -16.84 51.53 50.65
CA THR A 71 -17.46 51.76 49.34
C THR A 71 -17.67 53.24 49.07
N ILE A 72 -17.92 53.62 47.81
CA ILE A 72 -18.23 55.02 47.45
C ILE A 72 -19.53 55.50 48.11
N ASN A 73 -20.51 54.60 48.30
CA ASN A 73 -21.79 54.92 48.96
C ASN A 73 -21.61 55.23 50.46
N ASP A 74 -20.62 54.63 51.13
CA ASP A 74 -20.31 54.91 52.54
C ASP A 74 -19.92 56.37 52.76
N LEU A 75 -19.43 57.07 51.73
CA LEU A 75 -19.12 58.50 51.80
C LEU A 75 -20.37 59.36 51.99
N VAL A 76 -21.49 59.02 51.32
CA VAL A 76 -22.75 59.76 51.44
C VAL A 76 -23.38 59.52 52.81
N VAL A 77 -23.31 58.28 53.30
CA VAL A 77 -23.77 57.91 54.66
C VAL A 77 -22.93 58.61 55.73
N MET A 78 -21.61 58.62 55.57
CA MET A 78 -20.68 59.31 56.46
C MET A 78 -20.96 60.82 56.47
N TYR A 79 -21.22 61.42 55.30
CA TYR A 79 -21.59 62.82 55.20
C TYR A 79 -22.92 63.11 55.91
N ALA A 80 -23.93 62.26 55.79
CA ALA A 80 -25.20 62.43 56.49
C ALA A 80 -25.01 62.48 58.02
N GLY A 81 -24.12 61.65 58.56
CA GLY A 81 -23.76 61.67 59.99
C GLY A 81 -23.02 62.94 60.41
N VAL A 82 -22.05 63.39 59.61
CA VAL A 82 -21.30 64.63 59.85
C VAL A 82 -22.22 65.85 59.75
N ALA A 83 -23.01 65.95 58.70
CA ALA A 83 -23.94 67.04 58.45
C ALA A 83 -25.01 67.13 59.55
N LYS A 84 -25.55 66.00 60.00
CA LYS A 84 -26.46 65.97 61.15
C LYS A 84 -25.82 66.59 62.40
N THR A 85 -24.57 66.22 62.70
CA THR A 85 -23.86 66.69 63.89
C THR A 85 -23.57 68.18 63.84
N GLU A 86 -23.17 68.71 62.68
CA GLU A 86 -22.87 70.13 62.49
C GLU A 86 -24.13 70.99 62.38
N CYS A 87 -25.19 70.55 61.69
CA CYS A 87 -26.47 71.27 61.64
C CYS A 87 -27.12 71.35 63.03
N GLN A 88 -26.99 70.31 63.86
CA GLN A 88 -27.50 70.31 65.24
C GLN A 88 -26.74 71.29 66.17
N LYS A 89 -25.45 71.56 65.91
CA LYS A 89 -24.68 72.58 66.65
C LYS A 89 -25.12 74.00 66.31
N ALA A 90 -25.62 74.22 65.09
CA ALA A 90 -26.00 75.54 64.59
C ALA A 90 -27.47 75.93 64.87
N SER A 91 -28.41 74.98 64.93
CA SER A 91 -29.83 75.24 65.20
C SER A 91 -30.56 74.03 65.80
N THR A 92 -31.33 74.22 66.88
CA THR A 92 -32.06 73.14 67.57
C THR A 92 -33.44 72.82 66.97
N LYS A 93 -33.97 73.64 66.04
CA LYS A 93 -35.34 73.46 65.48
C LYS A 93 -35.43 73.28 63.96
N SER A 94 -34.43 73.66 63.16
CA SER A 94 -34.49 73.58 61.67
C SER A 94 -33.48 72.63 61.02
N TRP A 95 -32.63 71.95 61.80
CA TRP A 95 -31.50 71.16 61.26
C TRP A 95 -31.89 70.05 60.27
N SER A 96 -33.13 69.55 60.34
CA SER A 96 -33.69 68.57 59.40
C SER A 96 -33.78 69.12 57.97
N ASP A 97 -34.20 70.38 57.82
CA ASP A 97 -34.38 71.00 56.52
C ASP A 97 -33.04 71.32 55.87
N ASP A 98 -32.07 71.79 56.67
CA ASP A 98 -30.69 72.02 56.23
C ASP A 98 -30.01 70.70 55.84
N LEU A 99 -30.22 69.62 56.61
CA LEU A 99 -29.69 68.29 56.27
C LEU A 99 -30.29 67.75 54.96
N ASN A 100 -31.60 67.88 54.77
CA ASN A 100 -32.29 67.47 53.54
C ASN A 100 -31.85 68.31 52.32
N ARG A 101 -31.41 69.56 52.52
CA ARG A 101 -30.85 70.42 51.47
C ARG A 101 -29.40 70.07 51.14
N TYR A 102 -28.57 69.79 52.15
CA TYR A 102 -27.14 69.56 51.97
C TYR A 102 -26.77 68.14 51.52
N LEU A 103 -27.58 67.13 51.83
CA LEU A 103 -27.32 65.74 51.45
C LEU A 103 -27.37 65.50 49.92
N PRO A 104 -28.37 66.01 49.18
CA PRO A 104 -28.39 66.02 47.71
C PRO A 104 -27.17 66.71 47.09
N LEU A 105 -26.73 67.82 47.69
CA LEU A 105 -25.60 68.61 47.21
C LEU A 105 -24.30 67.82 47.30
N PHE A 106 -24.08 67.12 48.42
CA PHE A 106 -22.90 66.27 48.59
C PHE A 106 -22.94 65.02 47.71
N ALA A 107 -24.10 64.37 47.56
CA ALA A 107 -24.26 63.26 46.62
C ALA A 107 -23.91 63.67 45.18
N ASN A 108 -24.28 64.90 44.78
CA ASN A 108 -23.90 65.45 43.49
C ASN A 108 -22.38 65.74 43.38
N ILE A 109 -21.72 66.19 44.45
CA ILE A 109 -20.25 66.37 44.48
C ILE A 109 -19.55 65.01 44.26
N VAL A 110 -20.01 63.96 44.95
CA VAL A 110 -19.46 62.61 44.80
C VAL A 110 -19.71 62.07 43.38
N LYS A 111 -20.91 62.30 42.82
CA LYS A 111 -21.23 61.94 41.44
C LYS A 111 -20.29 62.63 40.44
N LEU A 112 -20.13 63.95 40.52
CA LEU A 112 -19.24 64.70 39.64
C LEU A 112 -17.78 64.22 39.78
N THR A 113 -17.35 63.90 41.00
CA THR A 113 -16.01 63.34 41.25
C THR A 113 -15.81 62.01 40.52
N VAL A 114 -16.80 61.12 40.58
CA VAL A 114 -16.71 59.79 39.97
C VAL A 114 -16.86 59.86 38.44
N VAL A 115 -17.76 60.70 37.93
CA VAL A 115 -18.04 60.82 36.49
C VAL A 115 -16.94 61.58 35.76
N ASP A 116 -16.50 62.73 36.29
CA ASP A 116 -15.59 63.61 35.56
C ASP A 116 -14.12 63.28 35.83
N ASP A 117 -13.75 62.98 37.08
CA ASP A 117 -12.35 62.84 37.49
C ASP A 117 -11.88 61.38 37.59
N CYS A 118 -12.80 60.41 37.67
CA CYS A 118 -12.51 59.00 37.90
C CYS A 118 -13.46 58.05 37.11
N PRO A 119 -13.59 58.17 35.77
CA PRO A 119 -14.59 57.45 34.98
C PRO A 119 -14.45 55.92 35.04
N SER A 120 -13.27 55.40 35.35
CA SER A 120 -13.03 53.97 35.59
C SER A 120 -13.79 53.41 36.80
N SER A 121 -14.20 54.27 37.73
CA SER A 121 -14.99 53.94 38.92
C SER A 121 -16.48 54.26 38.75
N ALA A 122 -16.90 54.72 37.57
CA ALA A 122 -18.27 55.17 37.27
C ALA A 122 -19.10 54.02 36.67
N SER A 123 -19.73 53.20 37.51
CA SER A 123 -20.71 52.21 37.03
C SER A 123 -22.10 52.85 36.85
N PRO A 124 -22.89 52.43 35.85
CA PRO A 124 -24.27 52.92 35.67
C PRO A 124 -25.12 52.75 36.93
N ASP A 125 -24.99 51.61 37.62
CA ASP A 125 -25.71 51.31 38.87
C ASP A 125 -25.30 52.22 40.05
N LEU A 126 -24.03 52.63 40.10
CA LEU A 126 -23.53 53.57 41.11
C LEU A 126 -24.04 54.99 40.84
N ILE A 127 -24.08 55.40 39.57
CA ILE A 127 -24.61 56.72 39.15
C ILE A 127 -26.10 56.80 39.45
N ASP A 128 -26.87 55.73 39.20
CA ASP A 128 -28.30 55.67 39.52
C ASP A 128 -28.55 55.69 41.03
N ARG A 129 -27.71 55.01 41.82
CA ARG A 129 -27.75 55.09 43.30
C ARG A 129 -27.47 56.49 43.81
N LEU A 130 -26.49 57.20 43.25
CA LEU A 130 -26.18 58.59 43.62
C LEU A 130 -27.29 59.57 43.18
N HIS A 131 -27.94 59.34 42.04
CA HIS A 131 -29.13 60.10 41.62
C HIS A 131 -30.30 59.95 42.60
N GLY A 132 -30.48 58.77 43.20
CA GLY A 132 -31.52 58.53 44.20
C GLY A 132 -31.46 59.48 45.40
N TYR A 133 -30.27 59.97 45.77
CA TYR A 133 -30.09 60.95 46.85
C TYR A 133 -30.36 62.40 46.42
N MET A 134 -30.49 62.68 45.13
CA MET A 134 -30.68 64.04 44.61
C MET A 134 -32.15 64.49 44.53
N GLY A 135 -33.12 63.58 44.70
CA GLY A 135 -34.56 63.82 44.46
C GLY A 135 -35.36 64.57 45.54
N LEU A 136 -34.72 65.31 46.46
CA LEU A 136 -35.37 65.89 47.66
C LEU A 136 -35.68 67.42 47.60
N GLY A 137 -35.69 68.09 46.44
CA GLY A 137 -36.08 69.52 46.32
C GLY A 137 -36.88 69.87 45.03
N ARG A 138 -37.90 70.73 45.12
CA ARG A 138 -38.98 71.00 44.10
C ARG A 138 -38.92 72.47 43.55
N PRO A 139 -39.79 72.94 42.60
CA PRO A 139 -39.51 73.22 41.17
C PRO A 139 -39.65 74.70 40.69
N SER A 140 -39.27 75.06 39.45
CA SER A 140 -39.77 76.27 38.73
C SER A 140 -39.51 76.32 37.20
N ARG A 141 -40.62 76.38 36.41
CA ARG A 141 -40.99 77.15 35.16
C ARG A 141 -39.97 77.36 34.01
N GLN A 142 -40.28 77.35 32.70
CA GLN A 142 -41.43 77.22 31.74
C GLN A 142 -40.83 77.34 30.28
N PRO A 143 -41.54 77.27 29.10
CA PRO A 143 -42.99 77.18 28.79
C PRO A 143 -43.47 76.20 27.65
N SER A 144 -44.81 75.97 27.63
CA SER A 144 -45.79 75.69 26.52
C SER A 144 -45.57 74.56 25.50
N VAL A 145 -46.54 73.68 25.15
CA VAL A 145 -47.92 73.95 24.64
C VAL A 145 -48.97 72.92 25.14
N GLN A 146 -50.22 73.37 25.11
CA GLN A 146 -51.50 72.90 25.68
C GLN A 146 -52.02 71.52 25.21
N SER A 147 -52.66 70.76 26.11
CA SER A 147 -54.12 70.54 26.08
C SER A 147 -54.62 69.73 27.30
N THR A 148 -55.41 70.43 28.14
CA THR A 148 -56.57 69.96 28.93
C THR A 148 -56.47 68.75 29.88
N THR A 149 -56.51 69.06 31.18
CA THR A 149 -56.83 68.24 32.36
C THR A 149 -58.29 67.72 32.36
N PRO A 150 -58.67 66.72 33.19
CA PRO A 150 -58.84 66.95 34.62
C PRO A 150 -57.86 66.16 35.49
N SER A 151 -57.36 66.89 36.46
CA SER A 151 -56.71 66.49 37.69
C SER A 151 -57.46 65.39 38.47
N THR A 152 -56.75 64.32 38.80
CA THR A 152 -56.98 63.59 40.06
C THR A 152 -55.64 63.26 40.69
N SER A 153 -55.47 63.67 41.94
CA SER A 153 -54.37 63.26 42.81
C SER A 153 -54.23 61.74 42.80
N LEU A 154 -53.08 61.22 42.35
CA LEU A 154 -52.74 59.81 42.53
C LEU A 154 -52.53 59.54 44.02
N ALA A 155 -53.63 59.15 44.67
CA ALA A 155 -53.63 58.50 45.96
C ALA A 155 -52.81 57.20 45.83
N TYR A 156 -51.65 57.16 46.47
CA TYR A 156 -50.96 55.91 46.75
C TYR A 156 -51.90 55.06 47.64
N GLY A 157 -52.50 53.99 47.11
CA GLY A 157 -53.32 53.04 47.88
C GLY A 157 -54.63 52.53 47.27
N SER A 158 -54.98 52.84 46.01
CA SER A 158 -56.21 52.29 45.39
C SER A 158 -56.02 50.88 44.81
N VAL A 159 -57.08 50.06 44.83
CA VAL A 159 -57.14 48.69 44.28
C VAL A 159 -56.73 48.66 42.79
N GLU A 160 -57.08 49.71 42.05
CA GLU A 160 -56.75 49.90 40.62
C GLU A 160 -55.24 50.01 40.34
N SER A 161 -54.46 50.51 41.31
CA SER A 161 -53.00 50.55 41.20
C SER A 161 -52.37 49.17 41.33
N PHE A 162 -52.99 48.25 42.08
CA PHE A 162 -52.49 46.88 42.27
C PHE A 162 -52.84 45.97 41.09
N GLU A 163 -54.03 46.13 40.50
CA GLU A 163 -54.43 45.40 39.28
C GLU A 163 -53.48 45.61 38.09
N ASN A 164 -52.89 46.80 38.02
CA ASN A 164 -51.99 47.16 36.93
C ASN A 164 -50.57 46.61 37.10
N PHE A 165 -50.25 46.07 38.28
CA PHE A 165 -48.94 45.51 38.59
C PHE A 165 -48.69 44.22 37.80
N THR A 166 -47.49 44.09 37.23
CA THR A 166 -47.12 43.01 36.29
C THR A 166 -47.30 41.63 36.90
N MET A 167 -46.78 41.40 38.11
CA MET A 167 -46.92 40.10 38.80
C MET A 167 -48.38 39.75 39.10
N VAL A 168 -49.24 40.73 39.41
CA VAL A 168 -50.67 40.50 39.67
C VAL A 168 -51.37 40.06 38.39
N LYS A 169 -51.01 40.63 37.24
CA LYS A 169 -51.49 40.20 35.93
C LYS A 169 -51.03 38.78 35.59
N THR A 170 -49.78 38.43 35.89
CA THR A 170 -49.23 37.08 35.68
C THR A 170 -49.95 36.04 36.54
N VAL A 171 -50.15 36.31 37.84
CA VAL A 171 -50.92 35.43 38.73
C VAL A 171 -52.36 35.25 38.23
N ARG A 172 -53.01 36.33 37.79
CA ARG A 172 -54.37 36.25 37.21
C ARG A 172 -54.41 35.31 36.00
N GLN A 173 -53.43 35.40 35.11
CA GLN A 173 -53.33 34.55 33.91
C GLN A 173 -53.06 33.09 34.29
N LEU A 174 -52.12 32.83 35.20
CA LEU A 174 -51.76 31.48 35.64
C LEU A 174 -52.94 30.74 36.30
N PHE A 175 -53.71 31.44 37.14
CA PHE A 175 -54.86 30.86 37.83
C PHE A 175 -56.18 31.02 37.06
N GLN A 176 -56.16 31.64 35.88
CA GLN A 176 -57.34 31.89 35.04
C GLN A 176 -58.50 32.56 35.79
N VAL A 177 -58.17 33.54 36.64
CA VAL A 177 -59.15 34.24 37.49
C VAL A 177 -59.77 35.42 36.76
N ASP A 178 -61.10 35.57 36.85
CA ASP A 178 -61.81 36.72 36.29
C ASP A 178 -61.34 38.03 36.97
N PRO A 179 -61.13 39.13 36.21
CA PRO A 179 -60.74 40.42 36.80
C PRO A 179 -61.69 40.91 37.92
N VAL A 180 -62.98 40.57 37.90
CA VAL A 180 -63.92 40.94 38.97
C VAL A 180 -63.60 40.22 40.28
N ASP A 181 -63.31 38.92 40.21
CA ASP A 181 -62.94 38.12 41.37
C ASP A 181 -61.56 38.51 41.92
N LEU A 182 -60.63 38.87 41.04
CA LEU A 182 -59.34 39.43 41.44
C LEU A 182 -59.51 40.72 42.24
N ARG A 183 -60.38 41.64 41.80
CA ARG A 183 -60.69 42.88 42.54
C ARG A 183 -61.27 42.63 43.91
N LYS A 184 -62.17 41.65 44.01
CA LYS A 184 -62.74 41.21 45.28
C LYS A 184 -61.62 40.70 46.19
N LYS A 185 -60.73 39.86 45.66
CA LYS A 185 -59.64 39.27 46.45
C LYS A 185 -58.58 40.28 46.89
N LEU A 186 -58.23 41.23 46.03
CA LEU A 186 -57.31 42.32 46.39
C LEU A 186 -57.86 43.18 47.52
N ARG A 187 -59.17 43.48 47.52
CA ARG A 187 -59.84 44.19 48.63
C ARG A 187 -59.83 43.40 49.93
N GLU A 188 -60.01 42.08 49.86
CA GLU A 188 -59.92 41.20 51.04
C GLU A 188 -58.49 41.16 51.61
N LEU A 189 -57.47 41.16 50.76
CA LEU A 189 -56.06 41.01 51.18
C LEU A 189 -55.40 42.34 51.60
N GLN A 190 -55.88 43.48 51.11
CA GLN A 190 -55.31 44.81 51.40
C GLN A 190 -55.15 45.12 52.91
N PRO A 191 -56.14 44.88 53.80
CA PRO A 191 -55.97 45.14 55.24
C PRO A 191 -55.07 44.10 55.94
N ILE A 192 -54.88 42.93 55.33
CA ILE A 192 -54.13 41.81 55.90
C ILE A 192 -52.63 41.93 55.59
N CYS A 193 -52.30 42.26 54.35
CA CYS A 193 -50.94 42.29 53.83
C CYS A 193 -50.26 43.64 54.12
N THR A 194 -49.94 43.90 55.38
CA THR A 194 -49.26 45.13 55.84
C THR A 194 -47.75 44.95 56.03
N GLN A 195 -47.00 46.05 55.98
CA GLN A 195 -45.55 46.02 56.30
C GLN A 195 -45.28 45.55 57.73
N ALA A 196 -46.18 45.87 58.68
CA ALA A 196 -46.12 45.39 60.05
C ALA A 196 -46.32 43.86 60.15
N ALA A 197 -47.29 43.30 59.40
CA ALA A 197 -47.51 41.85 59.34
C ALA A 197 -46.30 41.11 58.73
N PHE A 198 -45.69 41.66 57.68
CA PHE A 198 -44.48 41.10 57.09
C PHE A 198 -43.29 41.14 58.06
N MET A 199 -43.08 42.26 58.76
CA MET A 199 -42.04 42.37 59.79
C MET A 199 -42.26 41.37 60.95
N ARG A 200 -43.51 41.11 61.33
CA ARG A 200 -43.87 40.10 62.33
C ARG A 200 -43.48 38.70 61.87
N ASP A 201 -43.77 38.34 60.62
CA ASP A 201 -43.38 37.05 60.04
C ASP A 201 -41.85 36.87 60.03
N LEU A 202 -41.08 37.90 59.64
CA LEU A 202 -39.61 37.83 59.66
C LEU A 202 -39.04 37.67 61.09
N LYS A 203 -39.56 38.43 62.05
CA LYS A 203 -39.17 38.31 63.47
C LYS A 203 -39.53 36.92 64.01
N LYS A 204 -40.65 36.35 63.59
CA LYS A 204 -41.07 35.00 63.95
C LYS A 204 -40.16 33.93 63.34
N CYS A 205 -39.73 34.06 62.08
CA CYS A 205 -38.70 33.18 61.51
C CYS A 205 -37.39 33.24 62.31
N LEU A 206 -36.94 34.45 62.70
CA LEU A 206 -35.73 34.63 63.48
C LEU A 206 -35.85 34.03 64.90
N HIS A 207 -37.02 34.17 65.52
CA HIS A 207 -37.35 33.50 66.79
C HIS A 207 -37.30 31.98 66.63
N ASN A 208 -37.98 31.43 65.62
CA ASN A 208 -38.03 29.99 65.35
C ASN A 208 -36.64 29.38 65.12
N ILE A 209 -35.74 30.09 64.43
CA ILE A 209 -34.36 29.65 64.21
C ILE A 209 -33.59 29.59 65.54
N HIS A 210 -33.76 30.57 66.42
CA HIS A 210 -33.11 30.58 67.72
C HIS A 210 -33.70 29.55 68.71
N THR A 211 -34.99 29.25 68.60
CA THR A 211 -35.68 28.25 69.43
C THR A 211 -35.72 26.85 68.81
N ASN A 212 -35.06 26.65 67.66
CA ASN A 212 -34.95 25.36 66.95
C ASN A 212 -36.31 24.76 66.56
N HIS A 213 -37.27 25.60 66.20
CA HIS A 213 -38.58 25.17 65.69
C HIS A 213 -38.47 24.66 64.23
N PRO A 214 -39.31 23.72 63.76
CA PRO A 214 -39.24 23.11 62.42
C PRO A 214 -39.11 24.03 61.19
N PHE A 215 -39.63 25.27 61.23
CA PHE A 215 -39.61 26.17 60.08
C PHE A 215 -38.93 27.50 60.43
N PRO A 216 -37.94 27.99 59.64
CA PRO A 216 -37.58 27.55 58.28
C PRO A 216 -36.82 26.21 58.14
N CYS A 217 -35.87 25.91 59.02
CA CYS A 217 -35.24 24.60 59.21
C CYS A 217 -34.80 24.46 60.68
N ASN A 218 -34.60 23.23 61.14
CA ASN A 218 -34.09 22.92 62.47
C ASN A 218 -32.80 22.08 62.42
N THR A 219 -32.25 21.75 63.58
CA THR A 219 -31.01 20.96 63.70
C THR A 219 -31.13 19.52 63.19
N SER A 220 -32.33 18.92 63.20
CA SER A 220 -32.55 17.56 62.71
C SER A 220 -32.60 17.45 61.18
N ASP A 221 -32.66 18.59 60.46
CA ASP A 221 -32.69 18.61 59.00
C ASP A 221 -31.29 18.42 58.37
N PHE A 222 -30.21 18.45 59.16
CA PHE A 222 -28.82 18.41 58.70
C PHE A 222 -28.08 17.18 59.24
N THR A 223 -27.06 16.73 58.50
CA THR A 223 -26.24 15.56 58.87
C THR A 223 -25.31 15.81 60.05
N ASP A 224 -24.83 17.03 60.19
CA ASP A 224 -23.82 17.41 61.16
C ASP A 224 -24.09 18.84 61.67
N ARG A 225 -23.55 19.11 62.88
CA ARG A 225 -23.80 20.37 63.56
C ARG A 225 -23.17 21.56 62.84
N GLN A 226 -22.04 21.36 62.18
CA GLN A 226 -21.30 22.42 61.49
C GLN A 226 -22.09 22.94 60.28
N SER A 227 -22.72 22.05 59.52
CA SER A 227 -23.63 22.40 58.42
C SER A 227 -24.83 23.22 58.90
N TYR A 228 -25.47 22.80 60.00
CA TYR A 228 -26.56 23.58 60.60
C TYR A 228 -26.08 24.97 61.05
N ASP A 229 -24.96 25.07 61.77
CA ASP A 229 -24.47 26.35 62.28
C ASP A 229 -24.09 27.31 61.13
N ALA A 230 -23.54 26.79 60.03
CA ALA A 230 -23.23 27.56 58.82
C ALA A 230 -24.49 28.10 58.13
N TRP A 231 -25.53 27.27 58.00
CA TRP A 231 -26.84 27.69 57.48
C TRP A 231 -27.50 28.71 58.41
N GLN A 232 -27.54 28.43 59.71
CA GLN A 232 -28.16 29.28 60.74
C GLN A 232 -27.55 30.68 60.71
N LYS A 233 -26.22 30.77 60.65
CA LYS A 233 -25.51 32.05 60.54
C LYS A 233 -25.89 32.83 59.28
N ARG A 234 -25.99 32.15 58.13
CA ARG A 234 -26.37 32.77 56.85
C ARG A 234 -27.80 33.31 56.88
N GLU A 235 -28.75 32.49 57.31
CA GLU A 235 -30.17 32.83 57.33
C GLU A 235 -30.46 33.94 58.36
N THR A 236 -29.88 33.85 59.55
CA THR A 236 -30.05 34.87 60.60
C THR A 236 -29.50 36.23 60.16
N ASN A 237 -28.38 36.25 59.42
CA ASN A 237 -27.83 37.48 58.84
C ASN A 237 -28.75 38.08 57.79
N GLN A 238 -29.32 37.26 56.89
CA GLN A 238 -30.25 37.73 55.86
C GLN A 238 -31.55 38.27 56.47
N LEU A 239 -32.17 37.53 57.39
CA LEU A 239 -33.38 37.97 58.10
C LEU A 239 -33.13 39.26 58.90
N SER A 240 -32.00 39.33 59.61
CA SER A 240 -31.64 40.53 60.37
C SER A 240 -31.40 41.74 59.45
N GLY A 241 -30.79 41.54 58.28
CA GLY A 241 -30.60 42.59 57.27
C GLY A 241 -31.94 43.10 56.71
N LEU A 242 -32.88 42.19 56.42
CA LEU A 242 -34.22 42.55 55.96
C LEU A 242 -35.01 43.32 57.01
N VAL A 243 -34.99 42.85 58.27
CA VAL A 243 -35.63 43.56 59.39
C VAL A 243 -35.03 44.95 59.55
N LYS A 244 -33.70 45.10 59.50
CA LYS A 244 -33.02 46.40 59.56
C LYS A 244 -33.45 47.33 58.42
N THR A 245 -33.55 46.80 57.20
CA THR A 245 -33.93 47.57 56.01
C THR A 245 -35.37 48.08 56.14
N LEU A 246 -36.29 47.22 56.56
CA LEU A 246 -37.69 47.60 56.78
C LEU A 246 -37.82 48.65 57.90
N THR A 247 -37.06 48.54 58.99
CA THR A 247 -37.03 49.56 60.05
C THR A 247 -36.38 50.88 59.63
N LEU A 248 -35.46 50.86 58.66
CA LEU A 248 -34.85 52.08 58.10
C LEU A 248 -35.80 52.79 57.12
N MET A 249 -36.61 52.01 56.39
CA MET A 249 -37.61 52.53 55.47
C MET A 249 -38.81 53.15 56.18
N ASP A 250 -39.26 52.52 57.27
CA ASP A 250 -40.32 53.04 58.11
C ASP A 250 -39.95 52.87 59.59
N PRO A 251 -39.44 53.94 60.24
CA PRO A 251 -39.03 53.92 61.64
C PRO A 251 -40.18 53.63 62.61
N SER A 252 -41.44 53.85 62.20
CA SER A 252 -42.61 53.62 63.07
C SER A 252 -42.81 52.14 63.40
N LEU A 253 -42.33 51.24 62.53
CA LEU A 253 -42.38 49.79 62.69
C LEU A 253 -41.44 49.25 63.78
N ALA A 254 -40.43 50.03 64.20
CA ALA A 254 -39.51 49.64 65.27
C ALA A 254 -40.13 49.78 66.68
N THR A 255 -41.09 50.70 66.83
CA THR A 255 -41.76 51.07 68.09
C THR A 255 -43.14 50.45 68.29
N ALA A 256 -43.67 49.74 67.28
CA ALA A 256 -44.98 49.11 67.37
C ALA A 256 -44.99 48.04 68.48
N PRO A 257 -45.88 48.13 69.50
CA PRO A 257 -45.98 47.14 70.57
C PRO A 257 -46.43 45.79 70.01
N ALA A 258 -45.95 44.70 70.60
CA ALA A 258 -46.22 43.33 70.17
C ALA A 258 -47.68 42.86 70.40
N SER A 259 -48.59 43.75 70.81
CA SER A 259 -49.90 43.41 71.38
C SER A 259 -51.07 44.17 70.72
N GLU A 260 -51.18 44.08 69.40
CA GLU A 260 -52.49 44.16 68.74
C GLU A 260 -52.80 42.76 68.19
N GLU A 261 -53.33 41.91 69.07
CA GLU A 261 -53.97 40.66 68.67
C GLU A 261 -55.35 41.02 68.09
N ASP A 262 -55.48 40.77 66.79
CA ASP A 262 -56.75 40.86 66.08
C ASP A 262 -57.65 39.69 66.54
N PRO A 263 -58.86 39.91 67.10
CA PRO A 263 -59.65 38.87 67.79
C PRO A 263 -60.17 37.72 66.92
N HIS A 264 -59.95 37.78 65.61
CA HIS A 264 -60.47 36.81 64.63
C HIS A 264 -59.43 35.84 64.06
N ARG A 265 -58.18 35.84 64.55
CA ARG A 265 -57.18 34.86 64.10
C ARG A 265 -56.90 33.79 65.15
N SER A 266 -57.22 32.55 64.81
CA SER A 266 -56.71 31.38 65.53
C SER A 266 -55.18 31.36 65.48
N SER A 267 -54.56 31.47 66.66
CA SER A 267 -53.28 30.91 67.09
C SER A 267 -52.29 30.42 66.00
N ASN A 268 -51.09 31.01 65.99
CA ASN A 268 -49.82 30.47 65.44
C ASN A 268 -49.51 30.47 63.92
N GLY A 269 -50.32 31.01 63.01
CA GLY A 269 -49.98 31.08 61.55
C GLY A 269 -48.97 32.18 61.13
N PHE A 270 -48.37 32.08 59.94
CA PHE A 270 -47.68 33.18 59.24
C PHE A 270 -48.66 33.90 58.30
N THR A 271 -48.40 35.15 57.93
CA THR A 271 -49.30 35.93 57.04
C THR A 271 -48.90 35.85 55.57
N PHE A 272 -47.59 35.93 55.27
CA PHE A 272 -47.04 35.91 53.91
C PHE A 272 -46.42 34.57 53.52
N ILE A 273 -46.21 33.68 54.50
CA ILE A 273 -45.64 32.35 54.30
C ILE A 273 -46.78 31.34 54.48
N PRO A 274 -47.07 30.49 53.49
CA PRO A 274 -48.11 29.47 53.59
C PRO A 274 -47.67 28.29 54.47
N ASP A 275 -48.62 27.48 54.93
CA ASP A 275 -48.34 26.34 55.85
C ASP A 275 -47.44 25.25 55.23
N ASN A 276 -47.53 25.04 53.91
CA ASN A 276 -46.64 24.15 53.16
C ASN A 276 -45.94 24.91 52.00
N PRO A 277 -44.90 25.71 52.28
CA PRO A 277 -44.28 26.57 51.28
C PRO A 277 -43.61 25.80 50.16
N ARG A 278 -43.05 24.61 50.44
CA ARG A 278 -42.44 23.75 49.42
C ARG A 278 -43.49 23.23 48.43
N GLY A 279 -44.61 22.68 48.91
CA GLY A 279 -45.66 22.12 48.05
C GLY A 279 -46.39 23.17 47.20
N TYR A 280 -46.68 24.35 47.77
CA TYR A 280 -47.26 25.45 46.98
C TYR A 280 -46.28 25.98 45.92
N PHE A 281 -44.99 26.01 46.23
CA PHE A 281 -43.97 26.44 45.27
C PHE A 281 -43.79 25.45 44.13
N GLU A 282 -43.79 24.14 44.42
CA GLU A 282 -43.83 23.09 43.40
C GLU A 282 -45.03 23.28 42.47
N ARG A 283 -46.24 23.44 43.02
CA ARG A 283 -47.44 23.65 42.20
C ARG A 283 -47.32 24.91 41.34
N MET A 284 -46.81 26.00 41.90
CA MET A 284 -46.64 27.26 41.18
C MET A 284 -45.62 27.13 40.06
N MET A 285 -44.44 26.55 40.33
CA MET A 285 -43.39 26.35 39.32
C MET A 285 -43.89 25.46 38.18
N ASN A 286 -44.64 24.41 38.52
CA ASN A 286 -45.26 23.53 37.54
C ASN A 286 -46.26 24.29 36.63
N MET A 287 -47.12 25.13 37.22
CA MET A 287 -48.06 25.98 36.47
C MET A 287 -47.34 27.02 35.59
N CYS A 288 -46.28 27.64 36.09
CA CYS A 288 -45.46 28.58 35.31
C CYS A 288 -44.83 27.90 34.10
N MET A 289 -44.22 26.72 34.29
CA MET A 289 -43.62 25.95 33.19
C MET A 289 -44.66 25.52 32.15
N ASP A 290 -45.84 25.05 32.57
CA ASP A 290 -46.91 24.68 31.65
C ASP A 290 -47.43 25.87 30.84
N PHE A 291 -47.64 27.01 31.51
CA PHE A 291 -48.07 28.24 30.87
C PHE A 291 -47.04 28.73 29.85
N ASP A 292 -45.77 28.81 30.24
CA ASP A 292 -44.70 29.27 29.35
C ASP A 292 -44.48 28.32 28.17
N THR A 293 -44.67 27.01 28.37
CA THR A 293 -44.60 26.01 27.29
C THR A 293 -45.69 26.20 26.24
N GLN A 294 -46.88 26.66 26.64
CA GLN A 294 -48.01 26.93 25.74
C GLN A 294 -47.89 28.29 25.04
N VAL A 295 -47.32 29.29 25.71
CA VAL A 295 -47.24 30.67 25.22
C VAL A 295 -46.00 30.90 24.34
N ILE A 296 -44.88 30.24 24.63
CA ILE A 296 -43.59 30.44 23.94
C ILE A 296 -43.32 29.29 22.95
N PRO A 297 -43.17 29.58 21.64
CA PRO A 297 -42.79 28.59 20.64
C PRO A 297 -41.46 27.90 20.99
N SER A 298 -41.36 26.60 20.67
CA SER A 298 -40.20 25.76 20.99
C SER A 298 -38.85 26.28 20.45
N SER A 299 -38.87 27.03 19.35
CA SER A 299 -37.67 27.63 18.73
C SER A 299 -37.09 28.85 19.49
N GLU A 300 -37.89 29.54 20.31
CA GLU A 300 -37.45 30.68 21.12
C GLU A 300 -37.04 30.28 22.55
N ARG A 301 -37.57 29.16 23.07
CA ARG A 301 -37.20 28.61 24.40
C ARG A 301 -35.73 28.22 24.50
N ALA A 302 -35.18 27.58 23.45
CA ALA A 302 -33.79 27.11 23.43
C ALA A 302 -32.72 28.21 23.51
N LYS A 303 -33.08 29.49 23.44
CA LYS A 303 -32.13 30.63 23.41
C LYS A 303 -32.11 31.49 24.67
N THR A 304 -33.06 31.33 25.60
CA THR A 304 -33.24 32.28 26.71
C THR A 304 -33.34 31.60 28.08
N SER A 305 -34.37 30.78 28.32
CA SER A 305 -34.60 29.98 29.54
C SER A 305 -35.94 29.23 29.37
N VAL A 306 -36.10 28.05 29.97
CA VAL A 306 -37.41 27.33 29.99
C VAL A 306 -38.54 28.19 30.59
N LEU A 307 -38.21 29.05 31.57
CA LEU A 307 -39.16 29.97 32.20
C LEU A 307 -39.08 31.37 31.57
N SER A 308 -40.24 31.99 31.38
CA SER A 308 -40.36 33.38 30.97
C SER A 308 -39.88 34.33 32.07
N GLN A 309 -39.49 35.56 31.70
CA GLN A 309 -39.09 36.58 32.67
C GLN A 309 -40.19 36.85 33.71
N GLN A 310 -41.46 36.84 33.29
CA GLN A 310 -42.59 37.12 34.18
C GLN A 310 -42.81 35.98 35.19
N SER A 311 -42.71 34.74 34.74
CA SER A 311 -42.76 33.55 35.60
C SER A 311 -41.59 33.51 36.58
N ASP A 312 -40.38 33.84 36.13
CA ASP A 312 -39.19 33.85 36.97
C ASP A 312 -39.25 34.97 38.04
N GLU A 313 -39.70 36.17 37.70
CA GLU A 313 -39.95 37.26 38.65
C GLU A 313 -40.97 36.86 39.73
N LEU A 314 -42.06 36.20 39.33
CA LEU A 314 -43.07 35.69 40.26
C LEU A 314 -42.49 34.65 41.22
N LEU A 315 -41.78 33.65 40.69
CA LEU A 315 -41.17 32.60 41.49
C LEU A 315 -40.09 33.16 42.43
N ARG A 316 -39.32 34.17 41.99
CA ARG A 316 -38.35 34.89 42.81
C ARG A 316 -38.95 35.51 44.05
N GLU A 317 -40.06 36.21 43.89
CA GLU A 317 -40.73 36.82 45.04
C GLU A 317 -41.28 35.77 46.00
N CYS A 318 -41.82 34.67 45.46
CA CYS A 318 -42.35 33.58 46.26
C CYS A 318 -41.27 32.88 47.07
N PHE A 319 -40.15 32.47 46.46
CA PHE A 319 -39.12 31.77 47.22
C PHE A 319 -38.39 32.66 48.23
N ARG A 320 -38.21 33.96 47.93
CA ARG A 320 -37.61 34.93 48.86
C ARG A 320 -38.52 35.13 50.07
N THR A 321 -39.81 35.28 49.83
CA THR A 321 -40.81 35.51 50.88
C THR A 321 -41.00 34.24 51.72
N TRP A 322 -41.11 33.08 51.07
CA TRP A 322 -41.39 31.79 51.70
C TRP A 322 -40.15 31.05 52.23
N ARG A 323 -38.98 31.69 52.17
CA ARG A 323 -37.71 31.19 52.75
C ARG A 323 -37.29 29.82 52.22
N LEU A 324 -37.37 29.62 50.90
CA LEU A 324 -36.98 28.38 50.26
C LEU A 324 -35.49 28.39 49.86
N THR A 325 -34.78 27.31 50.17
CA THR A 325 -33.34 27.14 49.90
C THR A 325 -33.05 27.08 48.40
N SER A 326 -31.82 27.45 47.99
CA SER A 326 -31.39 27.31 46.59
C SER A 326 -31.28 25.84 46.15
N SER A 327 -30.85 24.96 47.05
CA SER A 327 -30.82 23.50 46.86
C SER A 327 -32.19 22.94 46.46
N PHE A 328 -33.23 23.20 47.26
CA PHE A 328 -34.59 22.74 46.99
C PHE A 328 -35.08 23.19 45.61
N ARG A 329 -34.92 24.48 45.30
CA ARG A 329 -35.42 25.07 44.06
C ARG A 329 -34.77 24.50 42.81
N ALA A 330 -33.45 24.33 42.86
CA ALA A 330 -32.71 23.84 41.71
C ALA A 330 -32.99 22.35 41.44
N VAL A 331 -33.10 21.54 42.48
CA VAL A 331 -33.47 20.12 42.37
C VAL A 331 -34.90 19.97 41.84
N LEU A 332 -35.86 20.71 42.40
CA LEU A 332 -37.25 20.71 41.94
C LEU A 332 -37.36 21.14 40.47
N TYR A 333 -36.63 22.18 40.07
CA TYR A 333 -36.61 22.66 38.71
C TYR A 333 -36.11 21.57 37.73
N LEU A 334 -35.02 20.88 38.08
CA LEU A 334 -34.49 19.78 37.29
C LEU A 334 -35.48 18.60 37.21
N GLN A 335 -36.13 18.24 38.31
CA GLN A 335 -37.15 17.18 38.34
C GLN A 335 -38.32 17.48 37.41
N LEU A 336 -38.81 18.73 37.40
CA LEU A 336 -39.93 19.15 36.55
C LEU A 336 -39.54 19.22 35.06
N ILE A 337 -38.30 19.58 34.74
CA ILE A 337 -37.78 19.50 33.36
C ILE A 337 -37.67 18.04 32.94
N LYS A 338 -37.15 17.17 33.80
CA LYS A 338 -37.00 15.74 33.54
C LYS A 338 -38.34 15.07 33.22
N ASP A 339 -39.39 15.31 34.00
CA ASP A 339 -40.74 14.74 33.74
C ASP A 339 -41.28 15.16 32.36
N ARG A 340 -41.01 16.39 31.92
CA ARG A 340 -41.42 16.88 30.60
C ARG A 340 -40.54 16.36 29.46
N TYR A 341 -39.26 16.16 29.73
CA TYR A 341 -38.34 15.51 28.81
C TYR A 341 -38.76 14.06 28.53
N ASP A 342 -39.13 13.30 29.57
CA ASP A 342 -39.66 11.94 29.42
C ASP A 342 -40.95 11.89 28.57
N ARG A 343 -41.75 12.96 28.58
CA ARG A 343 -42.98 13.11 27.77
C ARG A 343 -42.70 13.62 26.35
N GLY A 344 -41.45 13.92 26.00
CA GLY A 344 -41.06 14.47 24.70
C GLY A 344 -41.45 15.93 24.48
N ILE A 345 -41.76 16.68 25.54
CA ILE A 345 -42.11 18.11 25.48
C ILE A 345 -40.84 18.98 25.42
N PHE A 346 -39.80 18.56 26.13
CA PHE A 346 -38.50 19.23 26.24
C PHE A 346 -37.40 18.41 25.57
N GLY A 347 -36.37 19.10 25.10
CA GLY A 347 -35.19 18.53 24.45
C GLY A 347 -33.98 18.44 25.38
N PHE A 348 -32.84 18.04 24.81
CA PHE A 348 -31.58 17.87 25.55
C PHE A 348 -31.05 19.19 26.13
N ASP A 349 -31.19 20.29 25.39
CA ASP A 349 -30.73 21.62 25.81
C ASP A 349 -31.43 22.07 27.10
N ASP A 350 -32.72 21.74 27.26
CA ASP A 350 -33.50 22.08 28.45
C ASP A 350 -32.99 21.33 29.70
N ILE A 351 -32.60 20.06 29.56
CA ILE A 351 -31.97 19.29 30.65
C ILE A 351 -30.62 19.90 31.05
N THR A 352 -29.83 20.31 30.05
CA THR A 352 -28.53 20.96 30.27
C THR A 352 -28.70 22.29 31.01
N GLU A 353 -29.73 23.09 30.68
CA GLU A 353 -30.08 24.29 31.42
C GLU A 353 -30.47 23.98 32.88
N GLY A 354 -31.29 22.95 33.10
CA GLY A 354 -31.66 22.47 34.43
C GLY A 354 -30.44 22.11 35.28
N LEU A 355 -29.49 21.38 34.69
CA LEU A 355 -28.23 21.02 35.34
C LEU A 355 -27.34 22.24 35.60
N HIS A 356 -27.29 23.23 34.70
CA HIS A 356 -26.56 24.48 34.95
C HIS A 356 -27.13 25.26 36.15
N LYS A 357 -28.45 25.28 36.34
CA LYS A 357 -29.07 25.90 37.52
C LYS A 357 -28.76 25.12 38.80
N LEU A 358 -28.69 23.79 38.72
CA LEU A 358 -28.23 22.94 39.81
C LEU A 358 -26.78 23.21 40.18
N ASP A 359 -25.88 23.33 39.20
CA ASP A 359 -24.46 23.62 39.41
C ASP A 359 -24.23 24.95 40.12
N ARG A 360 -25.06 25.95 39.81
CA ARG A 360 -25.04 27.23 40.52
C ARG A 360 -25.38 27.04 41.99
N ALA A 361 -26.41 26.24 42.32
CA ALA A 361 -26.78 25.96 43.71
C ALA A 361 -25.68 25.18 44.45
N ILE A 362 -25.03 24.22 43.79
CA ILE A 362 -23.91 23.43 44.35
C ILE A 362 -22.69 24.33 44.63
N LYS A 363 -22.40 25.30 43.75
CA LYS A 363 -21.31 26.28 43.97
C LYS A 363 -21.59 27.26 45.10
N GLU A 364 -22.85 27.63 45.31
CA GLU A 364 -23.25 28.53 46.41
C GLU A 364 -23.13 27.86 47.79
N THR A 365 -23.42 26.56 47.86
CA THR A 365 -23.35 25.76 49.09
C THR A 365 -23.01 24.32 48.69
N GLU A 366 -21.93 23.76 49.23
CA GLU A 366 -21.57 22.37 48.96
C GLU A 366 -22.69 21.40 49.36
N VAL A 367 -22.87 20.31 48.61
CA VAL A 367 -23.97 19.34 48.78
C VAL A 367 -24.01 18.74 50.19
N HIS A 368 -22.86 18.56 50.84
CA HIS A 368 -22.80 18.03 52.21
C HIS A 368 -23.52 18.94 53.22
N ALA A 369 -23.49 20.26 52.99
CA ALA A 369 -24.10 21.27 53.85
C ALA A 369 -25.59 21.52 53.52
N TRP A 370 -26.17 20.78 52.58
CA TRP A 370 -27.61 20.84 52.28
C TRP A 370 -28.43 20.06 53.31
N THR A 371 -29.73 20.35 53.37
CA THR A 371 -30.65 19.54 54.18
C THR A 371 -30.69 18.09 53.68
N MET A 372 -30.88 17.13 54.58
CA MET A 372 -30.96 15.71 54.21
C MET A 372 -32.06 15.46 53.17
N ALA A 373 -33.20 16.13 53.30
CA ALA A 373 -34.30 16.04 52.33
C ALA A 373 -33.88 16.51 50.93
N ASP A 374 -33.19 17.64 50.81
CA ASP A 374 -32.73 18.16 49.52
C ASP A 374 -31.65 17.26 48.90
N ARG A 375 -30.76 16.67 49.72
CA ARG A 375 -29.76 15.68 49.27
C ARG A 375 -30.41 14.41 48.72
N THR A 376 -31.41 13.88 49.42
CA THR A 376 -32.16 12.72 48.94
C THR A 376 -32.90 13.02 47.64
N ASN A 377 -33.54 14.20 47.54
CA ASN A 377 -34.22 14.62 46.32
C ASN A 377 -33.26 14.81 45.14
N LEU A 378 -32.03 15.29 45.38
CA LEU A 378 -30.98 15.37 44.37
C LEU A 378 -30.62 13.99 43.84
N ILE A 379 -30.39 13.02 44.73
CA ILE A 379 -30.07 11.64 44.36
C ILE A 379 -31.21 11.05 43.52
N TRP A 380 -32.48 11.21 43.93
CA TRP A 380 -33.62 10.74 43.15
C TRP A 380 -33.75 11.41 41.79
N ALA A 381 -33.43 12.70 41.68
CA ALA A 381 -33.41 13.39 40.39
C ALA A 381 -32.33 12.79 39.47
N TYR A 382 -31.14 12.53 39.99
CA TYR A 382 -30.05 11.89 39.26
C TYR A 382 -30.36 10.43 38.88
N GLU A 383 -30.89 9.60 39.78
CA GLU A 383 -31.37 8.25 39.46
C GLU A 383 -32.47 8.24 38.40
N GLY A 384 -33.30 9.30 38.38
CA GLY A 384 -34.33 9.47 37.37
C GLY A 384 -33.73 9.76 35.99
N LEU A 385 -32.76 10.68 35.94
CA LEU A 385 -32.06 11.06 34.70
C LEU A 385 -31.21 9.93 34.15
N GLU A 386 -30.41 9.28 35.00
CA GLU A 386 -29.57 8.14 34.64
C GLU A 386 -30.42 7.03 33.99
N ARG A 387 -31.53 6.63 34.61
CA ARG A 387 -32.44 5.63 34.03
C ARG A 387 -33.03 6.06 32.70
N THR A 388 -33.37 7.34 32.53
CA THR A 388 -33.90 7.84 31.26
C THR A 388 -32.85 7.73 30.16
N PHE A 389 -31.63 8.22 30.38
CA PHE A 389 -30.56 8.19 29.36
C PHE A 389 -30.03 6.79 29.09
N MET A 390 -29.90 5.94 30.11
CA MET A 390 -29.51 4.54 29.91
C MET A 390 -30.56 3.76 29.12
N ARG A 391 -31.86 4.01 29.37
CA ARG A 391 -32.94 3.42 28.56
C ARG A 391 -32.93 3.92 27.13
N GLN A 392 -32.76 5.22 26.91
CA GLN A 392 -32.66 5.79 25.55
C GLN A 392 -31.48 5.23 24.77
N LEU A 393 -30.33 5.05 25.43
CA LEU A 393 -29.17 4.43 24.83
C LEU A 393 -29.47 2.97 24.45
N ALA A 394 -30.03 2.19 25.37
CA ALA A 394 -30.42 0.80 25.12
C ALA A 394 -31.45 0.67 23.98
N ASP A 395 -32.48 1.52 23.94
CA ASP A 395 -33.48 1.53 22.88
C ASP A 395 -32.88 1.95 21.53
N GLY A 396 -31.97 2.93 21.52
CA GLY A 396 -31.26 3.33 20.31
C GLY A 396 -30.33 2.22 19.78
N LEU A 397 -29.72 1.44 20.67
CA LEU A 397 -28.87 0.30 20.29
C LEU A 397 -29.65 -0.86 19.66
N ARG A 398 -30.95 -1.02 19.96
CA ARG A 398 -31.82 -2.00 19.27
C ARG A 398 -31.92 -1.75 17.77
N GLU A 399 -31.81 -0.49 17.35
CA GLU A 399 -31.71 -0.08 15.95
C GLU A 399 -30.41 0.71 15.70
N TYR A 400 -29.26 0.16 16.14
CA TYR A 400 -27.96 0.85 16.06
C TYR A 400 -27.63 1.41 14.65
N TRP A 401 -28.11 0.76 13.58
CA TRP A 401 -27.90 1.21 12.19
C TRP A 401 -28.65 2.52 11.86
N ARG A 402 -29.64 2.92 12.65
CA ARG A 402 -30.38 4.20 12.55
C ARG A 402 -30.00 5.22 13.63
N MET A 403 -29.31 4.80 14.68
CA MET A 403 -28.91 5.66 15.79
C MET A 403 -28.05 6.86 15.35
N SER A 404 -28.31 8.05 15.90
CA SER A 404 -27.54 9.26 15.63
C SER A 404 -26.28 9.32 16.54
N PRO A 405 -25.13 9.80 16.04
CA PRO A 405 -23.93 9.95 16.87
C PRO A 405 -24.12 10.95 18.02
N LEU A 406 -24.93 11.99 17.78
CA LEU A 406 -25.25 13.01 18.78
C LEU A 406 -25.96 12.42 20.00
N LEU A 407 -26.96 11.56 19.79
CA LEU A 407 -27.68 10.91 20.90
C LEU A 407 -26.75 10.11 21.82
N ILE A 408 -25.76 9.43 21.25
CA ILE A 408 -24.78 8.65 22.02
C ILE A 408 -23.90 9.60 22.85
N GLU A 409 -23.35 10.63 22.21
CA GLU A 409 -22.47 11.60 22.88
C GLU A 409 -23.21 12.35 23.99
N ASP A 410 -24.43 12.78 23.72
CA ASP A 410 -25.32 13.50 24.64
C ASP A 410 -25.69 12.64 25.86
N SER A 411 -26.11 11.39 25.62
CA SER A 411 -26.49 10.46 26.70
C SER A 411 -25.29 10.11 27.59
N VAL A 412 -24.14 9.78 26.99
CA VAL A 412 -22.93 9.44 27.75
C VAL A 412 -22.41 10.64 28.53
N LYS A 413 -22.37 11.85 27.93
CA LYS A 413 -21.96 13.07 28.64
C LYS A 413 -22.82 13.36 29.87
N LEU A 414 -24.13 13.18 29.78
CA LEU A 414 -25.02 13.43 30.91
C LEU A 414 -24.88 12.40 32.01
N VAL A 415 -24.75 11.12 31.66
CA VAL A 415 -24.45 10.08 32.65
C VAL A 415 -23.11 10.38 33.33
N ASP A 416 -22.07 10.71 32.58
CA ASP A 416 -20.76 11.08 33.13
C ASP A 416 -20.86 12.27 34.10
N ARG A 417 -21.60 13.30 33.72
CA ARG A 417 -21.85 14.47 34.55
C ARG A 417 -22.54 14.10 35.88
N ILE A 418 -23.45 13.13 35.88
CA ILE A 418 -24.12 12.64 37.10
C ILE A 418 -23.11 11.93 38.01
N TYR A 419 -22.26 11.06 37.44
CA TYR A 419 -21.24 10.32 38.20
C TYR A 419 -20.03 11.17 38.65
N GLU A 420 -19.87 12.39 38.13
CA GLU A 420 -18.91 13.38 38.64
C GLU A 420 -19.32 13.95 40.02
N ASP A 421 -20.59 13.89 40.42
CA ASP A 421 -21.03 14.38 41.73
C ASP A 421 -20.65 13.39 42.85
N PRO A 422 -19.79 13.78 43.82
CA PRO A 422 -19.37 12.91 44.91
C PRO A 422 -20.54 12.37 45.76
N ALA A 423 -21.64 13.12 45.87
CA ALA A 423 -22.80 12.68 46.63
C ALA A 423 -23.49 11.49 45.95
N TYR A 424 -23.57 11.49 44.62
CA TYR A 424 -24.16 10.39 43.85
C TYR A 424 -23.22 9.17 43.83
N LEU A 425 -21.93 9.39 43.56
CA LEU A 425 -20.91 8.34 43.48
C LEU A 425 -20.76 7.55 44.79
N SER A 426 -21.01 8.18 45.94
CA SER A 426 -20.92 7.51 47.25
C SER A 426 -21.93 6.37 47.45
N GLY A 427 -23.05 6.39 46.72
CA GLY A 427 -24.12 5.39 46.80
C GLY A 427 -24.33 4.54 45.54
N HIS A 428 -23.64 4.86 44.44
CA HIS A 428 -23.83 4.24 43.13
C HIS A 428 -22.48 3.82 42.52
N PRO A 429 -22.30 2.54 42.14
CA PRO A 429 -21.11 2.09 41.43
C PRO A 429 -21.07 2.64 40.00
N ASP A 430 -19.87 2.72 39.41
CA ASP A 430 -19.66 3.19 38.04
C ASP A 430 -20.52 2.42 37.01
N PRO A 431 -21.11 3.10 36.00
CA PRO A 431 -22.07 2.49 35.08
C PRO A 431 -21.43 1.53 34.05
N SER A 432 -20.13 1.28 34.12
CA SER A 432 -19.43 0.35 33.20
C SER A 432 -20.10 -1.02 33.08
N ALA A 433 -20.62 -1.58 34.18
CA ALA A 433 -21.33 -2.87 34.16
C ALA A 433 -22.63 -2.80 33.34
N GLN A 434 -23.40 -1.72 33.46
CA GLN A 434 -24.63 -1.53 32.70
C GLN A 434 -24.34 -1.38 31.20
N TYR A 435 -23.24 -0.71 30.82
CA TYR A 435 -22.82 -0.64 29.42
C TYR A 435 -22.40 -2.00 28.87
N GLN A 436 -21.82 -2.89 29.69
CA GLN A 436 -21.53 -4.28 29.29
C GLN A 436 -22.82 -5.08 29.11
N GLU A 437 -23.80 -4.94 29.99
CA GLU A 437 -25.10 -5.62 29.85
C GLU A 437 -25.83 -5.24 28.55
N MET A 438 -25.60 -4.02 28.03
CA MET A 438 -26.13 -3.59 26.73
C MET A 438 -25.51 -4.33 25.54
N GLU A 439 -24.40 -5.05 25.71
CA GLU A 439 -23.81 -5.90 24.66
C GLU A 439 -24.81 -6.92 24.14
N VAL A 440 -25.56 -7.58 25.02
CA VAL A 440 -26.60 -8.56 24.67
C VAL A 440 -27.70 -7.93 23.79
N ILE A 441 -28.01 -6.66 24.02
CA ILE A 441 -28.99 -5.92 23.20
C ILE A 441 -28.44 -5.72 21.78
N VAL A 442 -27.17 -5.35 21.67
CA VAL A 442 -26.49 -5.18 20.38
C VAL A 442 -26.36 -6.51 19.64
N GLU A 443 -26.05 -7.61 20.34
CA GLU A 443 -26.00 -8.96 19.76
C GLU A 443 -27.35 -9.37 19.15
N GLY A 444 -28.45 -9.24 19.91
CA GLY A 444 -29.79 -9.55 19.43
C GLY A 444 -30.21 -8.66 18.24
N ALA A 445 -29.86 -7.38 18.29
CA ALA A 445 -30.07 -6.44 17.19
C ALA A 445 -29.26 -6.83 15.95
N ALA A 446 -28.01 -7.27 16.11
CA ALA A 446 -27.14 -7.69 15.01
C ALA A 446 -27.68 -8.93 14.28
N VAL A 447 -28.21 -9.92 15.03
CA VAL A 447 -28.88 -11.11 14.45
C VAL A 447 -30.12 -10.69 13.66
N THR A 448 -30.96 -9.83 14.22
CA THR A 448 -32.18 -9.35 13.56
C THR A 448 -31.84 -8.56 12.30
N ARG A 449 -30.79 -7.73 12.37
CA ARG A 449 -30.32 -6.94 11.24
C ARG A 449 -29.73 -7.80 10.13
N TRP A 450 -29.01 -8.87 10.46
CA TRP A 450 -28.53 -9.84 9.48
C TRP A 450 -29.68 -10.42 8.65
N ARG A 451 -30.78 -10.86 9.30
CA ARG A 451 -31.96 -11.39 8.59
C ARG A 451 -32.53 -10.38 7.60
N LEU A 452 -32.64 -9.10 7.98
CA LEU A 452 -33.10 -8.05 7.07
C LEU A 452 -32.16 -7.83 5.88
N ILE A 453 -30.85 -7.94 6.09
CA ILE A 453 -29.85 -7.85 5.01
C ILE A 453 -30.01 -9.05 4.07
N GLN A 454 -30.14 -10.26 4.61
CA GLN A 454 -30.30 -11.50 3.87
C GLN A 454 -31.58 -11.50 3.04
N GLU A 455 -32.73 -11.24 3.66
CA GLU A 455 -34.04 -11.17 2.99
C GLU A 455 -34.08 -10.08 1.92
N GLY A 456 -33.53 -8.90 2.20
CA GLY A 456 -33.50 -7.82 1.21
C GLY A 456 -32.53 -8.09 0.05
N SER A 457 -31.59 -9.02 0.20
CA SER A 457 -30.59 -9.36 -0.82
C SER A 457 -31.00 -10.56 -1.67
N ASN A 458 -31.72 -11.52 -1.09
CA ASN A 458 -32.21 -12.69 -1.78
C ASN A 458 -33.37 -12.33 -2.72
N SER A 459 -33.12 -12.39 -4.03
CA SER A 459 -34.15 -12.17 -5.04
C SER A 459 -34.61 -13.52 -5.62
N PRO A 460 -35.91 -13.84 -5.63
CA PRO A 460 -36.40 -15.11 -6.18
C PRO A 460 -36.20 -15.11 -7.71
N GLY A 461 -35.13 -15.75 -8.17
CA GLY A 461 -34.72 -15.83 -9.57
C GLY A 461 -33.31 -15.32 -9.89
N ALA A 462 -32.61 -14.69 -8.93
CA ALA A 462 -31.20 -14.35 -9.07
C ALA A 462 -30.32 -15.54 -8.68
N ASP A 463 -29.21 -15.73 -9.41
CA ASP A 463 -28.19 -16.73 -9.11
C ASP A 463 -27.53 -16.45 -7.74
N ASP A 464 -27.05 -17.50 -7.06
CA ASP A 464 -26.51 -17.44 -5.70
C ASP A 464 -25.35 -16.44 -5.60
N LEU A 465 -24.53 -16.35 -6.65
CA LEU A 465 -23.44 -15.38 -6.73
C LEU A 465 -23.94 -13.92 -6.69
N ALA A 466 -25.06 -13.62 -7.35
CA ALA A 466 -25.64 -12.27 -7.34
C ALA A 466 -26.23 -11.91 -5.96
N ASN A 467 -26.83 -12.89 -5.28
CA ASN A 467 -27.32 -12.72 -3.91
C ASN A 467 -26.14 -12.41 -2.95
N LEU A 468 -25.02 -13.14 -3.07
CA LEU A 468 -23.80 -12.90 -2.29
C LEU A 468 -23.23 -11.50 -2.53
N PHE A 469 -23.22 -11.01 -3.77
CA PHE A 469 -22.80 -9.65 -4.07
C PHE A 469 -23.63 -8.60 -3.33
N SER A 470 -24.96 -8.74 -3.41
CA SER A 470 -25.90 -7.82 -2.75
C SER A 470 -25.71 -7.84 -1.23
N MET A 471 -25.49 -9.02 -0.63
CA MET A 471 -25.16 -9.15 0.79
C MET A 471 -23.82 -8.48 1.13
N ALA A 472 -22.76 -8.76 0.37
CA ALA A 472 -21.43 -8.21 0.60
C ALA A 472 -21.44 -6.67 0.56
N ASP A 473 -22.14 -6.07 -0.41
CA ASP A 473 -22.23 -4.63 -0.57
C ASP A 473 -23.00 -3.96 0.56
N LYS A 474 -24.14 -4.53 0.97
CA LYS A 474 -24.93 -3.99 2.08
C LYS A 474 -24.17 -4.12 3.40
N LEU A 475 -23.57 -5.29 3.65
CA LEU A 475 -22.77 -5.54 4.85
C LEU A 475 -21.56 -4.59 4.90
N THR A 476 -20.83 -4.43 3.79
CA THR A 476 -19.69 -3.50 3.72
C THR A 476 -20.11 -2.06 4.00
N LYS A 477 -21.18 -1.57 3.34
CA LYS A 477 -21.70 -0.21 3.55
C LYS A 477 -22.10 0.03 5.01
N GLU A 478 -22.74 -0.95 5.64
CA GLU A 478 -23.18 -0.86 7.02
C GLU A 478 -21.97 -0.84 7.98
N LEU A 479 -21.08 -1.83 7.90
CA LEU A 479 -19.91 -1.93 8.78
C LEU A 479 -18.99 -0.71 8.66
N VAL A 480 -18.76 -0.19 7.45
CA VAL A 480 -18.00 1.05 7.25
C VAL A 480 -18.71 2.23 7.90
N SER A 481 -20.04 2.35 7.76
CA SER A 481 -20.81 3.42 8.39
C SER A 481 -20.73 3.36 9.92
N LEU A 482 -20.77 2.15 10.50
CA LEU A 482 -20.63 1.95 11.95
C LEU A 482 -19.28 2.44 12.45
N VAL A 483 -18.19 1.98 11.84
CA VAL A 483 -16.82 2.31 12.29
C VAL A 483 -16.46 3.78 12.03
N THR A 484 -16.83 4.33 10.88
CA THR A 484 -16.34 5.65 10.46
C THR A 484 -17.24 6.81 10.87
N LYS A 485 -18.56 6.60 10.94
CA LYS A 485 -19.53 7.69 11.17
C LYS A 485 -20.20 7.63 12.53
N LYS A 486 -20.58 6.44 13.02
CA LYS A 486 -21.44 6.28 14.20
C LYS A 486 -20.66 5.99 15.49
N PHE A 487 -19.84 4.96 15.48
CA PHE A 487 -19.16 4.42 16.66
C PHE A 487 -17.64 4.45 16.47
N LYS A 488 -17.08 5.66 16.36
CA LYS A 488 -15.63 5.87 16.16
C LYS A 488 -14.79 5.37 17.33
N LYS A 489 -15.36 5.35 18.53
CA LYS A 489 -14.74 4.87 19.77
C LYS A 489 -15.72 3.94 20.48
N PRO A 490 -15.23 2.94 21.21
CA PRO A 490 -16.08 2.14 22.09
C PRO A 490 -16.78 3.05 23.11
N ILE A 491 -18.05 2.76 23.41
CA ILE A 491 -18.80 3.50 24.42
C ILE A 491 -18.13 3.24 25.77
N LYS A 492 -17.65 4.32 26.38
CA LYS A 492 -16.84 4.32 27.62
C LYS A 492 -15.61 3.42 27.61
N GLY A 493 -15.11 3.06 26.43
CA GLY A 493 -13.98 2.12 26.30
C GLY A 493 -14.35 0.66 26.58
N VAL A 494 -15.63 0.37 26.84
CA VAL A 494 -16.10 -0.95 27.28
C VAL A 494 -16.93 -1.63 26.22
N LEU A 495 -17.94 -0.95 25.64
CA LEU A 495 -18.83 -1.53 24.63
C LEU A 495 -18.40 -1.12 23.21
N SER A 496 -17.83 -2.06 22.47
CA SER A 496 -17.49 -1.88 21.05
C SER A 496 -18.63 -2.34 20.15
N VAL A 497 -19.57 -1.45 19.82
CA VAL A 497 -20.71 -1.77 18.95
C VAL A 497 -20.28 -2.37 17.60
N PRO A 498 -19.31 -1.81 16.84
CA PRO A 498 -18.86 -2.42 15.60
C PRO A 498 -18.25 -3.80 15.80
N GLY A 499 -17.48 -3.99 16.89
CA GLY A 499 -16.87 -5.27 17.22
C GLY A 499 -17.93 -6.36 17.46
N VAL A 500 -18.91 -6.08 18.32
CA VAL A 500 -20.03 -6.98 18.64
C VAL A 500 -20.84 -7.33 17.38
N VAL A 501 -21.18 -6.33 16.56
CA VAL A 501 -21.91 -6.56 15.30
C VAL A 501 -21.11 -7.48 14.35
N MET A 502 -19.81 -7.25 14.21
CA MET A 502 -18.93 -8.08 13.39
C MET A 502 -18.80 -9.52 13.95
N THR A 503 -18.80 -9.70 15.27
CA THR A 503 -18.78 -11.03 15.94
C THR A 503 -19.95 -11.93 15.52
N ILE A 504 -21.07 -11.32 15.14
CA ILE A 504 -22.32 -11.99 14.78
C ILE A 504 -22.49 -12.08 13.27
N GLN A 505 -22.47 -10.96 12.56
CA GLN A 505 -22.84 -10.91 11.14
C GLN A 505 -21.80 -11.57 10.23
N MET A 506 -20.51 -11.39 10.54
CA MET A 506 -19.45 -11.88 9.66
C MET A 506 -19.38 -13.42 9.60
N PRO A 507 -19.53 -14.18 10.71
CA PRO A 507 -19.67 -15.64 10.65
C PRO A 507 -20.87 -16.12 9.82
N TYR A 508 -22.02 -15.42 9.87
CA TYR A 508 -23.15 -15.78 9.01
C TYR A 508 -22.83 -15.58 7.53
N PHE A 509 -22.19 -14.46 7.17
CA PHE A 509 -21.76 -14.22 5.80
C PHE A 509 -20.69 -15.23 5.34
N ALA A 510 -19.76 -15.62 6.23
CA ALA A 510 -18.78 -16.67 5.94
C ALA A 510 -19.46 -18.01 5.63
N LEU A 511 -20.53 -18.36 6.35
CA LEU A 511 -21.31 -19.58 6.09
C LEU A 511 -22.00 -19.53 4.72
N GLU A 512 -22.58 -18.39 4.33
CA GLU A 512 -23.18 -18.23 2.99
C GLU A 512 -22.14 -18.41 1.86
N ILE A 513 -20.93 -17.87 2.04
CA ILE A 513 -19.84 -18.07 1.08
C ILE A 513 -19.36 -19.51 1.09
N GLU A 514 -19.23 -20.15 2.26
CA GLU A 514 -18.79 -21.54 2.36
C GLU A 514 -19.79 -22.47 1.67
N ASN A 515 -21.10 -22.25 1.88
CA ASN A 515 -22.16 -22.98 1.20
C ASN A 515 -22.05 -22.83 -0.32
N TRP A 516 -21.91 -21.59 -0.81
CA TRP A 516 -21.72 -21.33 -2.23
C TRP A 516 -20.46 -22.01 -2.77
N ALA A 517 -19.30 -21.84 -2.13
CA ALA A 517 -18.00 -22.34 -2.61
C ALA A 517 -17.94 -23.86 -2.81
N TYR A 518 -18.81 -24.62 -2.11
CA TYR A 518 -18.91 -26.08 -2.25
C TYR A 518 -20.00 -26.55 -3.22
N LEU A 519 -20.80 -25.66 -3.81
CA LEU A 519 -21.77 -26.01 -4.84
C LEU A 519 -21.07 -26.42 -6.15
N PRO A 520 -21.54 -27.46 -6.86
CA PRO A 520 -21.00 -27.86 -8.16
C PRO A 520 -20.99 -26.75 -9.21
N GLU A 521 -22.00 -25.89 -9.20
CA GLU A 521 -22.24 -24.80 -10.15
C GLU A 521 -21.16 -23.71 -10.09
N THR A 522 -20.45 -23.58 -8.95
CA THR A 522 -19.33 -22.64 -8.81
C THR A 522 -18.21 -22.91 -9.79
N ARG A 523 -17.96 -24.18 -10.12
CA ARG A 523 -16.88 -24.56 -11.05
C ARG A 523 -17.11 -24.00 -12.45
N SER A 524 -18.34 -23.66 -12.79
CA SER A 524 -18.73 -23.02 -14.05
C SER A 524 -18.93 -21.50 -13.95
N ALA A 525 -18.88 -20.90 -12.75
CA ALA A 525 -19.14 -19.48 -12.56
C ALA A 525 -18.18 -18.59 -13.39
N PRO A 526 -18.64 -17.40 -13.85
CA PRO A 526 -17.80 -16.44 -14.56
C PRO A 526 -16.61 -16.00 -13.70
N ILE A 527 -15.40 -16.05 -14.25
CA ILE A 527 -14.17 -15.86 -13.49
C ILE A 527 -14.08 -14.43 -12.94
N GLU A 528 -14.47 -13.44 -13.75
CA GLU A 528 -14.46 -12.02 -13.40
C GLU A 528 -15.38 -11.73 -12.20
N ALA A 529 -16.59 -12.30 -12.22
CA ALA A 529 -17.56 -12.14 -11.13
C ALA A 529 -17.06 -12.82 -9.84
N VAL A 530 -16.43 -13.98 -9.94
CA VAL A 530 -15.82 -14.65 -8.76
C VAL A 530 -14.74 -13.77 -8.12
N PHE A 531 -13.87 -13.14 -8.93
CA PHE A 531 -12.80 -12.29 -8.39
C PHE A 531 -13.30 -10.94 -7.86
N GLU A 532 -14.38 -10.39 -8.41
CA GLU A 532 -15.02 -9.21 -7.82
C GLU A 532 -15.59 -9.54 -6.42
N LEU A 533 -16.21 -10.71 -6.24
CA LEU A 533 -16.65 -11.19 -4.92
C LEU A 533 -15.46 -11.37 -3.97
N TYR A 534 -14.35 -11.97 -4.44
CA TYR A 534 -13.11 -12.10 -3.66
C TYR A 534 -12.61 -10.75 -3.13
N HIS A 535 -12.58 -9.70 -3.96
CA HIS A 535 -12.14 -8.37 -3.52
C HIS A 535 -13.08 -7.74 -2.48
N LYS A 536 -14.40 -7.91 -2.63
CA LYS A 536 -15.38 -7.47 -1.63
C LYS A 536 -15.18 -8.21 -0.30
N LEU A 537 -14.93 -9.53 -0.35
CA LEU A 537 -14.63 -10.33 0.82
C LEU A 537 -13.31 -9.92 1.49
N CYS A 538 -12.26 -9.62 0.72
CA CYS A 538 -11.00 -9.12 1.27
C CYS A 538 -11.19 -7.77 2.00
N THR A 539 -12.06 -6.91 1.47
CA THR A 539 -12.42 -5.65 2.13
C THR A 539 -13.14 -5.90 3.45
N LEU A 540 -14.10 -6.82 3.48
CA LEU A 540 -14.80 -7.22 4.70
C LEU A 540 -13.85 -7.87 5.72
N LYS A 541 -12.97 -8.76 5.28
CA LYS A 541 -11.95 -9.39 6.12
C LYS A 541 -11.01 -8.34 6.72
N ARG A 542 -10.53 -7.37 5.94
CA ARG A 542 -9.69 -6.27 6.46
C ARG A 542 -10.42 -5.43 7.50
N LEU A 543 -11.70 -5.14 7.32
CA LEU A 543 -12.50 -4.44 8.33
C LEU A 543 -12.60 -5.26 9.63
N TYR A 544 -12.82 -6.57 9.50
CA TYR A 544 -12.86 -7.51 10.61
C TYR A 544 -11.52 -7.61 11.34
N ASP A 545 -10.41 -7.78 10.63
CA ASP A 545 -9.08 -7.91 11.23
C ASP A 545 -8.70 -6.64 12.01
N GLN A 546 -9.20 -5.46 11.59
CA GLN A 546 -8.95 -4.18 12.25
C GLN A 546 -9.87 -3.89 13.45
N HIS A 547 -11.14 -4.31 13.42
CA HIS A 547 -12.17 -3.87 14.39
C HIS A 547 -12.98 -5.00 15.04
N GLY A 548 -12.95 -6.20 14.46
CA GLY A 548 -13.64 -7.39 14.96
C GLY A 548 -12.81 -8.17 15.99
N PRO A 549 -13.43 -9.12 16.69
CA PRO A 549 -12.72 -9.98 17.64
C PRO A 549 -11.82 -10.98 16.91
N GLN A 550 -10.61 -11.22 17.41
CA GLN A 550 -9.64 -12.08 16.72
C GLN A 550 -9.97 -13.59 16.84
N GLU A 551 -10.80 -13.98 17.82
CA GLU A 551 -11.11 -15.39 18.11
C GLU A 551 -11.75 -16.13 16.93
N LYS A 552 -12.60 -15.46 16.14
CA LYS A 552 -13.29 -16.08 15.00
C LYS A 552 -12.64 -15.78 13.65
N ALA A 553 -11.45 -15.17 13.62
CA ALA A 553 -10.74 -14.86 12.38
C ALA A 553 -10.44 -16.10 11.51
N GLN A 554 -10.32 -17.28 12.15
CA GLN A 554 -10.08 -18.56 11.50
C GLN A 554 -11.27 -19.07 10.65
N LEU A 555 -12.48 -18.54 10.85
CA LEU A 555 -13.65 -18.89 10.04
C LEU A 555 -13.55 -18.34 8.61
N PHE A 556 -12.77 -17.27 8.40
CA PHE A 556 -12.63 -16.61 7.10
C PHE A 556 -11.53 -17.26 6.27
N LYS A 557 -11.83 -18.43 5.71
CA LYS A 557 -10.91 -19.25 4.89
C LYS A 557 -10.91 -18.82 3.43
N VAL A 558 -10.61 -17.53 3.18
CA VAL A 558 -10.64 -16.92 1.85
C VAL A 558 -9.80 -17.72 0.85
N GLU A 559 -8.65 -18.23 1.28
CA GLU A 559 -7.75 -18.98 0.41
C GLU A 559 -8.38 -20.30 -0.08
N SER A 560 -9.12 -20.97 0.80
CA SER A 560 -9.75 -22.25 0.48
C SER A 560 -10.88 -22.10 -0.53
N TRP A 561 -11.69 -21.04 -0.39
CA TRP A 561 -12.84 -20.79 -1.24
C TRP A 561 -12.45 -20.37 -2.67
N PHE A 562 -11.35 -19.63 -2.83
CA PHE A 562 -10.98 -19.03 -4.13
C PHE A 562 -9.79 -19.69 -4.85
N SER A 563 -8.99 -20.54 -4.17
CA SER A 563 -7.76 -21.12 -4.77
C SER A 563 -7.99 -21.94 -6.04
N SER A 564 -9.12 -22.65 -6.12
CA SER A 564 -9.52 -23.42 -7.32
C SER A 564 -9.77 -22.50 -8.51
N HIS A 565 -10.34 -21.31 -8.28
CA HIS A 565 -10.65 -20.32 -9.32
C HIS A 565 -9.38 -19.62 -9.82
N VAL A 566 -8.40 -19.34 -8.95
CA VAL A 566 -7.07 -18.85 -9.38
C VAL A 566 -6.38 -19.87 -10.27
N ARG A 567 -6.42 -21.16 -9.91
CA ARG A 567 -5.87 -22.23 -10.74
C ARG A 567 -6.60 -22.33 -12.09
N ARG A 568 -7.93 -22.20 -12.10
CA ARG A 568 -8.73 -22.17 -13.33
C ARG A 568 -8.35 -21.00 -14.22
N TRP A 569 -8.21 -19.79 -13.66
CA TRP A 569 -7.75 -18.62 -14.41
C TRP A 569 -6.38 -18.85 -15.02
N LEU A 570 -5.39 -19.34 -14.25
CA LEU A 570 -4.06 -19.66 -14.77
C LEU A 570 -4.09 -20.67 -15.93
N GLN A 571 -4.96 -21.69 -15.85
CA GLN A 571 -5.14 -22.66 -16.94
C GLN A 571 -5.79 -22.03 -18.17
N THR A 572 -6.79 -21.17 -18.00
CA THR A 572 -7.41 -20.43 -19.10
C THR A 572 -6.38 -19.51 -19.77
N THR A 573 -5.57 -18.80 -18.98
CA THR A 573 -4.47 -17.98 -19.48
C THR A 573 -3.45 -18.79 -20.27
N ASP A 574 -3.02 -19.95 -19.75
CA ASP A 574 -2.08 -20.87 -20.43
C ASP A 574 -2.63 -21.30 -21.80
N ASN A 575 -3.93 -21.65 -21.87
CA ASN A 575 -4.58 -22.07 -23.11
C ASN A 575 -4.77 -20.93 -24.14
N SER A 576 -4.98 -19.69 -23.69
CA SER A 576 -5.12 -18.52 -24.58
C SER A 576 -3.79 -17.94 -25.04
N THR A 577 -2.70 -18.28 -24.37
CA THR A 577 -1.36 -17.73 -24.62
C THR A 577 -0.83 -17.99 -26.05
N PRO A 578 -1.00 -19.18 -26.65
CA PRO A 578 -0.62 -19.40 -28.05
C PRO A 578 -1.35 -18.48 -29.03
N GLU A 579 -2.63 -18.18 -28.79
CA GLU A 579 -3.39 -17.25 -29.61
C GLU A 579 -2.90 -15.80 -29.45
N TRP A 580 -2.43 -15.42 -28.26
CA TRP A 580 -1.80 -14.11 -28.04
C TRP A 580 -0.58 -13.91 -28.93
N VAL A 581 0.29 -14.93 -28.98
CA VAL A 581 1.50 -14.92 -29.81
C VAL A 581 1.15 -14.85 -31.29
N ASP A 582 0.25 -15.73 -31.75
CA ASP A 582 -0.12 -15.81 -33.16
C ASP A 582 -0.83 -14.54 -33.64
N ASN A 583 -1.75 -13.99 -32.84
CA ASN A 583 -2.42 -12.73 -33.18
C ASN A 583 -1.44 -11.54 -33.20
N ALA A 584 -0.52 -11.44 -32.23
CA ALA A 584 0.49 -10.38 -32.21
C ALA A 584 1.39 -10.43 -33.46
N ILE A 585 1.79 -11.64 -33.89
CA ILE A 585 2.61 -11.84 -35.08
C ILE A 585 1.83 -11.63 -36.39
N ARG A 586 0.54 -12.02 -36.43
CA ARG A 586 -0.32 -11.88 -37.62
C ARG A 586 -0.71 -10.44 -37.91
N GLN A 587 -0.86 -9.60 -36.87
CA GLN A 587 -1.22 -8.18 -37.02
C GLN A 587 -0.02 -7.28 -37.33
N ASP A 588 1.20 -7.80 -37.21
CA ASP A 588 2.42 -7.02 -37.34
C ASP A 588 2.94 -6.95 -38.78
N HIS A 589 3.36 -5.76 -39.19
CA HIS A 589 3.99 -5.49 -40.48
C HIS A 589 5.53 -5.52 -40.41
N PHE A 590 6.12 -5.71 -39.23
CA PHE A 590 7.57 -5.72 -38.98
C PHE A 590 8.26 -4.43 -39.41
N VAL A 591 7.65 -3.30 -39.06
CA VAL A 591 8.20 -1.96 -39.24
C VAL A 591 8.57 -1.39 -37.86
N ALA A 592 9.68 -0.67 -37.78
CA ALA A 592 10.09 0.03 -36.57
C ALA A 592 8.98 0.99 -36.11
N THR A 593 8.66 0.96 -34.81
CA THR A 593 7.51 1.72 -34.27
C THR A 593 7.74 3.23 -34.36
N ASN A 594 8.99 3.69 -34.17
CA ASN A 594 9.43 5.09 -34.24
C ASN A 594 10.94 5.13 -34.54
N SER A 595 11.49 6.31 -34.87
CA SER A 595 12.92 6.51 -35.17
C SER A 595 13.89 6.13 -34.04
N THR A 596 13.41 6.03 -32.80
CA THR A 596 14.20 5.63 -31.62
C THR A 596 13.96 4.18 -31.19
N THR A 597 12.91 3.52 -31.70
CA THR A 597 12.51 2.16 -31.32
C THR A 597 12.50 1.28 -32.55
N LEU A 598 13.59 0.52 -32.72
CA LEU A 598 13.85 -0.29 -33.90
C LEU A 598 13.14 -1.67 -33.90
N HIS A 599 12.29 -1.92 -32.91
CA HIS A 599 11.40 -3.08 -32.85
C HIS A 599 9.97 -2.70 -33.29
N SER A 600 9.18 -3.69 -33.68
CA SER A 600 7.79 -3.51 -34.14
C SER A 600 6.78 -3.67 -33.00
N SER A 601 5.49 -3.50 -33.32
CA SER A 601 4.41 -3.52 -32.34
C SER A 601 4.17 -4.90 -31.71
N SER A 602 4.41 -6.01 -32.44
CA SER A 602 4.08 -7.36 -31.94
C SER A 602 4.71 -7.68 -30.58
N ILE A 603 5.95 -7.28 -30.36
CA ILE A 603 6.61 -7.52 -29.08
C ILE A 603 6.11 -6.62 -27.96
N VAL A 604 5.64 -5.41 -28.30
CA VAL A 604 5.03 -4.48 -27.34
C VAL A 604 3.66 -4.99 -26.91
N ASP A 605 2.86 -5.46 -27.86
CA ASP A 605 1.52 -6.01 -27.63
C ASP A 605 1.60 -7.28 -26.77
N LEU A 606 2.52 -8.19 -27.11
CA LEU A 606 2.72 -9.43 -26.36
C LEU A 606 3.14 -9.16 -24.90
N PHE A 607 4.09 -8.24 -24.66
CA PHE A 607 4.48 -7.88 -23.30
C PHE A 607 3.39 -7.11 -22.54
N SER A 608 2.53 -6.37 -23.23
CA SER A 608 1.38 -5.71 -22.59
C SER A 608 0.40 -6.75 -22.03
N LEU A 609 0.17 -7.85 -22.74
CA LEU A 609 -0.63 -8.99 -22.26
C LEU A 609 0.03 -9.70 -21.07
N PHE A 610 1.36 -9.87 -21.09
CA PHE A 610 2.08 -10.41 -19.92
C PHE A 610 1.98 -9.50 -18.70
N HIS A 611 2.12 -8.19 -18.88
CA HIS A 611 1.96 -7.24 -17.78
C HIS A 611 0.56 -7.30 -17.19
N GLN A 612 -0.50 -7.34 -18.03
CA GLN A 612 -1.87 -7.50 -17.55
C GLN A 612 -2.06 -8.80 -16.73
N ALA A 613 -1.46 -9.90 -17.16
CA ALA A 613 -1.53 -11.18 -16.45
C ALA A 613 -0.76 -11.14 -15.10
N VAL A 614 0.40 -10.48 -15.06
CA VAL A 614 1.18 -10.29 -13.83
C VAL A 614 0.45 -9.37 -12.85
N ASP A 615 -0.04 -8.23 -13.35
CA ASP A 615 -0.79 -7.25 -12.56
C ASP A 615 -2.04 -7.89 -11.95
N PHE A 616 -2.72 -8.76 -12.68
CA PHE A 616 -3.86 -9.52 -12.16
C PHE A 616 -3.47 -10.32 -10.90
N VAL A 617 -2.42 -11.14 -10.96
CA VAL A 617 -1.98 -11.97 -9.82
C VAL A 617 -1.43 -11.13 -8.67
N GLN A 618 -0.73 -10.02 -8.95
CA GLN A 618 -0.25 -9.09 -7.93
C GLN A 618 -1.41 -8.37 -7.22
N ASN A 619 -2.42 -7.93 -7.96
CA ASN A 619 -3.58 -7.22 -7.43
C ASN A 619 -4.52 -8.12 -6.61
N LEU A 620 -4.38 -9.45 -6.68
CA LEU A 620 -5.08 -10.34 -5.76
C LEU A 620 -4.68 -10.09 -4.29
N GLN A 621 -3.46 -9.59 -4.03
CA GLN A 621 -2.94 -9.43 -2.66
C GLN A 621 -3.17 -10.69 -1.81
N TRP A 622 -2.82 -11.84 -2.39
CA TRP A 622 -3.23 -13.14 -1.85
C TRP A 622 -2.65 -13.36 -0.43
N PRO A 623 -3.48 -13.73 0.57
CA PRO A 623 -3.02 -13.79 1.97
C PRO A 623 -1.91 -14.82 2.22
N ASN A 624 -1.93 -15.95 1.51
CA ASN A 624 -0.96 -17.03 1.70
C ASN A 624 0.24 -16.87 0.75
N GLN A 625 1.37 -16.42 1.29
CA GLN A 625 2.57 -16.15 0.51
C GLN A 625 3.09 -17.37 -0.28
N TYR A 626 2.98 -18.59 0.25
CA TYR A 626 3.41 -19.80 -0.47
C TYR A 626 2.55 -20.07 -1.70
N GLN A 627 1.22 -20.02 -1.56
CA GLN A 627 0.31 -20.19 -2.69
C GLN A 627 0.49 -19.09 -3.74
N TRP A 628 0.69 -17.85 -3.29
CA TRP A 628 1.00 -16.72 -4.18
C TRP A 628 2.28 -16.96 -4.99
N CYS A 629 3.36 -17.39 -4.33
CA CYS A 629 4.62 -17.75 -4.99
C CYS A 629 4.42 -18.88 -6.02
N ARG A 630 3.53 -19.85 -5.75
CA ARG A 630 3.17 -20.89 -6.72
C ARG A 630 2.41 -20.34 -7.92
N PHE A 631 1.48 -19.40 -7.72
CA PHE A 631 0.76 -18.74 -8.82
C PHE A 631 1.71 -17.95 -9.71
N MET A 632 2.64 -17.19 -9.12
CA MET A 632 3.68 -16.45 -9.85
C MET A 632 4.61 -17.39 -10.63
N THR A 633 5.00 -18.52 -10.04
CA THR A 633 5.82 -19.53 -10.71
C THR A 633 5.08 -20.15 -11.89
N ALA A 634 3.80 -20.52 -11.71
CA ALA A 634 2.96 -21.03 -12.79
C ALA A 634 2.80 -20.01 -13.92
N LEU A 635 2.58 -18.73 -13.61
CA LEU A 635 2.49 -17.66 -14.60
C LEU A 635 3.82 -17.46 -15.34
N SER A 636 4.96 -17.54 -14.65
CA SER A 636 6.29 -17.44 -15.27
C SER A 636 6.52 -18.54 -16.32
N ARG A 637 5.99 -19.74 -16.09
CA ARG A 637 6.00 -20.84 -17.06
C ARG A 637 5.18 -20.49 -18.30
N VAL A 638 3.98 -19.95 -18.12
CA VAL A 638 3.11 -19.53 -19.24
C VAL A 638 3.82 -18.50 -20.12
N ILE A 639 4.40 -17.46 -19.51
CA ILE A 639 5.16 -16.42 -20.21
C ILE A 639 6.38 -17.00 -20.92
N ALA A 640 7.10 -17.92 -20.27
CA ALA A 640 8.28 -18.57 -20.84
C ALA A 640 7.94 -19.39 -22.09
N VAL A 641 6.83 -20.15 -22.06
CA VAL A 641 6.32 -20.93 -23.20
C VAL A 641 5.91 -20.00 -24.34
N ALA A 642 5.16 -18.93 -24.03
CA ALA A 642 4.74 -17.92 -25.00
C ALA A 642 5.92 -17.30 -25.77
N LEU A 643 6.92 -16.82 -25.02
CA LEU A 643 8.11 -16.18 -25.60
C LEU A 643 8.94 -17.16 -26.41
N THR A 644 8.98 -18.43 -26.01
CA THR A 644 9.64 -19.48 -26.77
C THR A 644 8.94 -19.68 -28.12
N GLN A 645 7.60 -19.77 -28.14
CA GLN A 645 6.82 -19.87 -29.37
C GLN A 645 7.00 -18.65 -30.27
N TYR A 646 6.96 -17.44 -29.71
CA TYR A 646 7.21 -16.19 -30.44
C TYR A 646 8.60 -16.19 -31.08
N THR A 647 9.62 -16.62 -30.33
CA THR A 647 11.01 -16.68 -30.82
C THR A 647 11.16 -17.64 -32.00
N TYR A 648 10.60 -18.85 -31.90
CA TYR A 648 10.67 -19.83 -33.00
C TYR A 648 9.94 -19.35 -34.26
N ALA A 649 8.79 -18.70 -34.11
CA ALA A 649 8.07 -18.14 -35.24
C ALA A 649 8.86 -17.01 -35.94
N LEU A 650 9.63 -16.21 -35.18
CA LEU A 650 10.52 -15.22 -35.77
C LEU A 650 11.75 -15.84 -36.43
N GLU A 651 12.39 -16.84 -35.83
CA GLU A 651 13.54 -17.55 -36.42
C GLU A 651 13.19 -18.15 -37.79
N ASP A 652 12.02 -18.79 -37.90
CA ASP A 652 11.51 -19.35 -39.16
C ASP A 652 11.34 -18.26 -40.24
N ARG A 653 10.68 -17.15 -39.90
CA ARG A 653 10.49 -16.00 -40.80
C ARG A 653 11.80 -15.30 -41.18
N ILE A 654 12.77 -15.20 -40.28
CA ILE A 654 14.10 -14.63 -40.57
C ILE A 654 14.83 -15.54 -41.56
N THR A 655 14.75 -16.86 -41.36
CA THR A 655 15.37 -17.83 -42.26
C THR A 655 14.77 -17.75 -43.67
N GLN A 656 13.44 -17.62 -43.78
CA GLN A 656 12.74 -17.42 -45.05
C GLN A 656 13.14 -16.11 -45.75
N ASP A 657 13.28 -15.01 -45.01
CA ASP A 657 13.73 -13.73 -45.59
C ASP A 657 15.17 -13.80 -46.14
N ILE A 658 16.06 -14.55 -45.49
CA ILE A 658 17.48 -14.65 -45.88
C ILE A 658 17.66 -15.62 -47.05
N TYR A 659 16.85 -16.69 -47.12
CA TYR A 659 16.92 -17.72 -48.17
C TYR A 659 15.55 -18.00 -48.82
N PRO A 660 15.05 -17.09 -49.69
CA PRO A 660 13.72 -17.23 -50.31
C PRO A 660 13.56 -18.50 -51.18
N HIS A 661 14.64 -18.94 -51.85
CA HIS A 661 14.59 -20.01 -52.87
C HIS A 661 14.57 -21.45 -52.35
N LEU A 662 14.62 -21.67 -51.03
CA LEU A 662 14.54 -23.02 -50.45
C LEU A 662 13.11 -23.57 -50.43
N HIS A 663 12.07 -22.73 -50.57
CA HIS A 663 10.67 -23.15 -50.45
C HIS A 663 9.94 -23.33 -51.79
N ASP A 664 10.27 -22.55 -52.84
CA ASP A 664 9.58 -22.65 -54.15
C ASP A 664 9.77 -24.01 -54.85
N ARG A 665 10.82 -24.77 -54.52
CA ARG A 665 11.06 -26.10 -55.12
C ARG A 665 10.42 -27.29 -54.41
N ALA A 666 9.94 -27.12 -53.19
CA ALA A 666 9.27 -28.20 -52.46
C ALA A 666 7.81 -28.40 -52.91
N THR A 667 7.25 -27.44 -53.66
CA THR A 667 5.81 -27.41 -54.00
C THR A 667 5.49 -27.46 -55.49
N GLU A 668 6.48 -27.54 -56.39
CA GLU A 668 6.24 -27.70 -57.83
C GLU A 668 6.74 -29.05 -58.36
N GLY A 669 5.83 -30.03 -58.33
CA GLY A 669 5.97 -31.26 -59.11
C GLY A 669 5.44 -31.07 -60.53
N ASP A 670 6.21 -30.44 -61.43
CA ASP A 670 6.09 -30.70 -62.88
C ASP A 670 7.22 -30.02 -63.67
N HIS A 671 8.34 -30.72 -63.88
CA HIS A 671 9.31 -30.36 -64.92
C HIS A 671 9.61 -31.56 -65.82
N SER A 672 9.40 -31.34 -67.11
CA SER A 672 9.46 -32.33 -68.20
C SER A 672 10.85 -32.97 -68.34
N PHE A 673 10.86 -34.27 -68.61
CA PHE A 673 12.03 -35.12 -68.86
C PHE A 673 13.02 -34.54 -69.90
N LEU A 674 12.53 -33.70 -70.83
CA LEU A 674 13.35 -33.06 -71.86
C LEU A 674 14.30 -31.98 -71.33
N ASP A 675 13.97 -31.28 -70.24
CA ASP A 675 14.88 -30.26 -69.66
C ASP A 675 16.01 -30.90 -68.85
N ARG A 676 15.76 -32.06 -68.23
CA ARG A 676 16.81 -32.87 -67.59
C ARG A 676 17.83 -33.42 -68.59
N ALA A 677 17.37 -33.86 -69.77
CA ALA A 677 18.24 -34.36 -70.82
C ALA A 677 19.09 -33.25 -71.47
N LYS A 678 18.57 -32.02 -71.55
CA LYS A 678 19.30 -30.87 -72.11
C LYS A 678 20.37 -30.34 -71.17
N LEU A 679 20.17 -30.45 -69.85
CA LEU A 679 21.20 -30.15 -68.84
C LEU A 679 22.32 -31.20 -68.78
N GLN A 680 22.03 -32.48 -69.07
CA GLN A 680 23.05 -33.54 -69.06
C GLN A 680 23.96 -33.56 -70.31
N LEU A 681 23.53 -32.96 -71.42
CA LEU A 681 24.28 -32.98 -72.69
C LEU A 681 25.20 -31.75 -72.90
N ILE A 682 25.21 -30.77 -71.98
CA ILE A 682 26.11 -29.61 -72.01
C ILE A 682 27.15 -29.77 -70.88
N GLY A 683 27.92 -30.85 -70.95
CA GLY A 683 29.11 -31.06 -70.14
C GLY A 683 30.27 -30.20 -70.63
N ASN A 684 30.22 -28.90 -70.35
CA ASN A 684 31.35 -27.95 -70.26
C ASN A 684 30.81 -26.52 -70.31
N ARG A 685 30.59 -25.90 -69.14
CA ARG A 685 30.72 -24.44 -68.88
C ARG A 685 30.27 -24.12 -67.44
N SER A 686 31.18 -24.29 -66.49
CA SER A 686 31.16 -23.59 -65.19
C SER A 686 32.17 -22.43 -65.20
N SER A 687 32.23 -21.70 -66.32
CA SER A 687 33.09 -20.52 -66.51
C SER A 687 32.34 -19.24 -66.85
N LEU A 688 31.02 -19.17 -66.66
CA LEU A 688 30.23 -17.94 -66.85
C LEU A 688 29.06 -17.87 -65.86
N ARG A 689 29.33 -17.27 -64.68
CA ARG A 689 28.53 -16.23 -63.99
C ARG A 689 29.36 -15.77 -62.78
N LEU A 690 30.30 -14.86 -63.05
CA LEU A 690 31.16 -14.21 -62.06
C LEU A 690 30.49 -12.92 -61.50
N ASP A 691 29.26 -12.60 -61.93
CA ASP A 691 28.70 -11.23 -61.87
C ASP A 691 27.34 -11.08 -61.14
N THR A 692 26.80 -12.11 -60.48
CA THR A 692 25.54 -11.92 -59.72
C THR A 692 25.85 -11.47 -58.29
N LEU A 693 25.69 -10.16 -58.04
CA LEU A 693 25.66 -9.58 -56.69
C LEU A 693 24.64 -10.34 -55.81
N PRO A 694 25.00 -10.71 -54.57
CA PRO A 694 24.03 -11.25 -53.62
C PRO A 694 22.87 -10.25 -53.42
N GLU A 695 21.64 -10.76 -53.27
CA GLU A 695 20.50 -9.90 -52.92
C GLU A 695 20.72 -9.22 -51.56
N ASP A 696 20.43 -7.93 -51.49
CA ASP A 696 20.58 -7.13 -50.28
C ASP A 696 19.61 -7.58 -49.16
N PHE A 697 19.95 -7.27 -47.91
CA PHE A 697 19.07 -7.52 -46.77
C PHE A 697 17.88 -6.56 -46.75
N THR A 698 16.78 -6.97 -46.10
CA THR A 698 15.58 -6.14 -45.96
C THR A 698 15.53 -5.46 -44.58
N PRO A 699 14.97 -4.23 -44.47
CA PRO A 699 14.71 -3.60 -43.19
C PRO A 699 13.82 -4.43 -42.26
N GLN A 700 12.81 -5.13 -42.82
CA GLN A 700 11.87 -5.95 -42.06
C GLN A 700 12.57 -7.11 -41.35
N MET A 701 13.56 -7.74 -41.99
CA MET A 701 14.39 -8.77 -41.37
C MET A 701 15.14 -8.22 -40.15
N CYS A 702 15.71 -7.02 -40.26
CA CYS A 702 16.41 -6.36 -39.16
C CYS A 702 15.47 -6.08 -37.98
N VAL A 703 14.24 -5.65 -38.25
CA VAL A 703 13.20 -5.42 -37.22
C VAL A 703 12.83 -6.73 -36.51
N LYS A 704 12.73 -7.87 -37.21
CA LYS A 704 12.49 -9.18 -36.58
C LYS A 704 13.61 -9.56 -35.60
N ILE A 705 14.88 -9.28 -35.94
CA ILE A 705 16.03 -9.52 -35.04
C ILE A 705 15.97 -8.58 -33.83
N ASN A 706 15.64 -7.30 -34.05
CA ASN A 706 15.44 -6.34 -32.95
C ASN A 706 14.28 -6.71 -32.03
N ASN A 707 13.23 -7.36 -32.54
CA ASN A 707 12.15 -7.89 -31.69
C ASN A 707 12.65 -8.96 -30.72
N ILE A 708 13.56 -9.85 -31.14
CA ILE A 708 14.16 -10.87 -30.28
C ILE A 708 14.99 -10.21 -29.17
N GLU A 709 15.79 -9.19 -29.51
CA GLU A 709 16.55 -8.43 -28.50
C GLU A 709 15.64 -7.61 -27.57
N ALA A 710 14.59 -6.99 -28.11
CA ALA A 710 13.59 -6.26 -27.34
C ALA A 710 12.87 -7.21 -26.37
N ALA A 711 12.53 -8.43 -26.80
CA ALA A 711 11.96 -9.47 -25.96
C ALA A 711 12.89 -9.81 -24.80
N ARG A 712 14.19 -9.98 -25.07
CA ARG A 712 15.22 -10.23 -24.05
C ARG A 712 15.29 -9.09 -23.02
N SER A 713 15.31 -7.85 -23.49
CA SER A 713 15.42 -6.66 -22.64
C SER A 713 14.16 -6.44 -21.80
N ARG A 714 12.97 -6.70 -22.36
CA ARG A 714 11.70 -6.61 -21.64
C ARG A 714 11.52 -7.76 -20.64
N LEU A 715 12.00 -8.95 -20.95
CA LEU A 715 12.02 -10.08 -20.02
C LEU A 715 12.89 -9.77 -18.79
N ASP A 716 14.02 -9.08 -18.95
CA ASP A 716 14.87 -8.62 -17.83
C ASP A 716 14.15 -7.62 -16.93
N ARG A 717 13.34 -6.72 -17.51
CA ARG A 717 12.49 -5.83 -16.72
C ARG A 717 11.41 -6.61 -15.97
N LEU A 718 10.76 -7.58 -16.62
CA LEU A 718 9.74 -8.40 -15.98
C LEU A 718 10.29 -9.26 -14.84
N TYR A 719 11.51 -9.80 -15.00
CA TYR A 719 12.24 -10.51 -13.96
C TYR A 719 12.40 -9.64 -12.69
N GLN A 720 12.70 -8.36 -12.87
CA GLN A 720 12.85 -7.40 -11.77
C GLN A 720 11.48 -7.04 -11.17
N THR A 721 10.47 -6.75 -11.98
CA THR A 721 9.12 -6.39 -11.50
C THR A 721 8.43 -7.53 -10.74
N MET A 722 8.72 -8.78 -11.08
CA MET A 722 8.15 -9.96 -10.40
C MET A 722 8.96 -10.41 -9.19
N ASP A 723 10.05 -9.72 -8.81
CA ASP A 723 10.94 -10.07 -7.69
C ASP A 723 11.33 -11.55 -7.68
N VAL A 724 11.72 -12.06 -8.87
CA VAL A 724 11.97 -13.50 -9.11
C VAL A 724 12.98 -14.11 -8.13
N ASP A 725 13.98 -13.33 -7.71
CA ASP A 725 14.97 -13.76 -6.73
C ASP A 725 14.38 -14.01 -5.35
N GLU A 726 13.46 -13.15 -4.89
CA GLU A 726 12.81 -13.28 -3.58
C GLU A 726 11.84 -14.46 -3.55
N ILE A 727 11.10 -14.68 -4.63
CA ILE A 727 10.21 -15.83 -4.78
C ILE A 727 11.00 -17.14 -4.74
N ALA A 728 12.13 -17.20 -5.46
CA ALA A 728 12.99 -18.39 -5.46
C ALA A 728 13.69 -18.61 -4.11
N GLU A 729 14.10 -17.55 -3.42
CA GLU A 729 14.65 -17.62 -2.06
C GLU A 729 13.60 -18.13 -1.07
N TYR A 730 12.37 -17.63 -1.14
CA TYR A 730 11.25 -18.10 -0.32
C TYR A 730 10.98 -19.60 -0.51
N PHE A 731 11.01 -20.12 -1.75
CA PHE A 731 10.88 -21.57 -1.97
C PHE A 731 12.07 -22.39 -1.45
N ARG A 732 13.30 -21.85 -1.48
CA ARG A 732 14.46 -22.53 -0.92
C ARG A 732 14.41 -22.62 0.61
N GLU A 733 13.87 -21.59 1.26
CA GLU A 733 13.76 -21.52 2.72
C GLU A 733 12.55 -22.31 3.25
N ASN A 734 11.41 -22.22 2.57
CA ASN A 734 10.13 -22.76 3.04
C ASN A 734 9.66 -24.02 2.29
N GLY A 735 10.42 -24.51 1.31
CA GLY A 735 10.07 -25.68 0.52
C GLY A 735 10.57 -27.00 1.13
N ALA A 736 9.64 -27.86 1.57
CA ALA A 736 9.86 -29.31 1.72
C ALA A 736 8.56 -30.10 1.44
N PRO A 737 8.67 -31.37 1.04
CA PRO A 737 8.20 -31.90 -0.23
C PRO A 737 6.68 -32.04 -0.30
N THR A 738 6.07 -31.70 -1.44
CA THR A 738 4.85 -32.43 -1.82
C THR A 738 5.25 -33.89 -2.05
N ALA A 739 4.85 -34.75 -1.13
CA ALA A 739 4.91 -36.20 -1.28
C ALA A 739 4.20 -36.64 -2.56
N ASP A 740 4.83 -37.57 -3.27
CA ASP A 740 4.25 -38.53 -4.20
C ASP A 740 3.29 -38.01 -5.28
N LYS A 741 3.87 -37.31 -6.26
CA LYS A 741 3.74 -37.78 -7.65
C LYS A 741 5.14 -37.86 -8.21
N GLU A 742 5.47 -38.95 -8.91
CA GLU A 742 6.60 -38.97 -9.83
C GLU A 742 6.34 -37.87 -10.89
N GLU A 743 6.70 -36.63 -10.56
CA GLU A 743 6.70 -35.56 -11.53
C GLU A 743 7.66 -35.99 -12.63
N LYS A 744 7.15 -36.02 -13.86
CA LYS A 744 7.97 -36.28 -15.05
C LYS A 744 9.07 -35.22 -15.07
N LYS A 745 10.25 -35.57 -14.59
CA LYS A 745 11.44 -34.74 -14.69
C LYS A 745 11.83 -34.73 -16.17
N ASN A 746 11.57 -33.63 -16.84
CA ASN A 746 12.18 -33.41 -18.15
C ASN A 746 13.58 -32.85 -17.93
N TYR A 747 14.49 -33.18 -18.83
CA TYR A 747 15.84 -32.66 -18.84
C TYR A 747 16.06 -31.91 -20.13
N LEU A 748 16.70 -30.76 -20.01
CA LEU A 748 17.19 -29.98 -21.13
C LEU A 748 18.62 -30.42 -21.44
N TYR A 749 18.82 -30.97 -22.63
CA TYR A 749 20.14 -31.27 -23.17
C TYR A 749 20.55 -30.16 -24.13
N SER A 750 21.61 -29.44 -23.80
CA SER A 750 22.24 -28.47 -24.69
C SER A 750 23.37 -29.17 -25.45
N ILE A 751 23.19 -29.36 -26.76
CA ILE A 751 24.08 -30.08 -27.66
C ILE A 751 24.70 -29.07 -28.60
N ARG A 752 25.99 -28.80 -28.39
CA ARG A 752 26.78 -27.93 -29.24
C ARG A 752 27.53 -28.75 -30.29
N VAL A 753 27.14 -28.60 -31.55
CA VAL A 753 27.88 -29.13 -32.70
C VAL A 753 29.07 -28.20 -32.95
N VAL A 754 30.27 -28.65 -32.59
CA VAL A 754 31.47 -27.80 -32.60
C VAL A 754 32.09 -27.77 -33.98
N ARG A 755 32.58 -28.92 -34.47
CA ARG A 755 33.31 -29.05 -35.73
C ARG A 755 33.32 -30.48 -36.23
N ALA A 756 33.49 -30.66 -37.54
CA ALA A 756 33.90 -31.95 -38.10
C ALA A 756 35.31 -31.86 -38.70
N GLU A 757 35.96 -33.01 -38.82
CA GLU A 757 37.28 -33.16 -39.42
C GLU A 757 37.26 -34.33 -40.42
N ASN A 758 37.96 -34.17 -41.54
CA ASN A 758 38.21 -35.20 -42.55
C ASN A 758 36.94 -35.83 -43.17
N LEU A 759 35.93 -35.03 -43.48
CA LEU A 759 34.71 -35.48 -44.17
C LEU A 759 35.00 -36.02 -45.59
N VAL A 760 34.08 -36.81 -46.13
CA VAL A 760 34.09 -37.24 -47.54
C VAL A 760 33.90 -36.03 -48.44
N ALA A 761 34.72 -35.90 -49.48
CA ALA A 761 34.47 -34.94 -50.56
C ALA A 761 33.42 -35.51 -51.52
N LYS A 762 32.29 -34.83 -51.68
CA LYS A 762 31.27 -35.20 -52.68
C LYS A 762 31.31 -34.28 -53.90
N ASP A 763 31.74 -33.04 -53.74
CA ASP A 763 31.81 -32.10 -54.84
C ASP A 763 32.94 -32.40 -55.82
N SER A 764 32.71 -32.00 -57.08
CA SER A 764 33.70 -32.12 -58.16
C SER A 764 34.97 -31.28 -57.94
N ASN A 765 34.98 -30.38 -56.95
CA ASN A 765 36.12 -29.56 -56.55
C ASN A 765 37.03 -30.27 -55.51
N GLY A 766 36.66 -31.48 -55.05
CA GLY A 766 37.40 -32.20 -54.01
C GLY A 766 37.10 -31.73 -52.58
N LEU A 767 36.01 -30.99 -52.37
CA LEU A 767 35.52 -30.49 -51.10
C LEU A 767 34.05 -30.92 -50.91
N SER A 768 33.38 -30.34 -49.91
CA SER A 768 31.95 -30.50 -49.64
C SER A 768 31.44 -29.23 -48.97
N ASP A 769 30.12 -29.06 -48.96
CA ASP A 769 29.34 -28.05 -48.27
C ASP A 769 28.58 -28.67 -47.06
N PRO A 770 29.29 -29.10 -46.00
CA PRO A 770 28.67 -29.89 -44.95
C PRO A 770 27.74 -29.13 -44.00
N TYR A 771 26.61 -29.77 -43.67
CA TYR A 771 25.74 -29.44 -42.53
C TYR A 771 25.38 -30.71 -41.74
N VAL A 772 25.04 -30.55 -40.46
CA VAL A 772 24.69 -31.65 -39.55
C VAL A 772 23.19 -31.63 -39.27
N VAL A 773 22.56 -32.80 -39.36
CA VAL A 773 21.19 -33.06 -38.93
C VAL A 773 21.23 -33.94 -37.69
N LEU A 774 20.52 -33.53 -36.64
CA LEU A 774 20.24 -34.38 -35.49
C LEU A 774 18.82 -34.94 -35.65
N GLU A 775 18.64 -36.24 -35.55
CA GLU A 775 17.31 -36.87 -35.57
C GLU A 775 17.07 -37.74 -34.33
N ILE A 776 15.81 -37.76 -33.91
CA ILE A 776 15.31 -38.60 -32.82
C ILE A 776 14.07 -39.31 -33.33
N ASN A 777 14.02 -40.64 -33.24
CA ASN A 777 12.94 -41.47 -33.76
C ASN A 777 12.61 -41.15 -35.24
N ASP A 778 13.64 -41.07 -36.08
CA ASP A 778 13.54 -40.76 -37.51
C ASP A 778 12.88 -39.40 -37.83
N LYS A 779 12.87 -38.48 -36.86
CA LYS A 779 12.43 -37.09 -37.04
C LYS A 779 13.59 -36.16 -36.78
N GLN A 780 13.87 -35.30 -37.76
CA GLN A 780 14.81 -34.20 -37.62
C GLN A 780 14.41 -33.28 -36.47
N VAL A 781 15.26 -33.21 -35.45
CA VAL A 781 15.09 -32.33 -34.28
C VAL A 781 15.95 -31.07 -34.36
N ALA A 782 17.04 -31.11 -35.12
CA ALA A 782 17.89 -29.95 -35.35
C ALA A 782 18.67 -30.06 -36.67
N ARG A 783 19.05 -28.90 -37.23
CA ARG A 783 19.95 -28.75 -38.39
C ARG A 783 20.95 -27.65 -38.12
N THR A 784 22.24 -27.86 -38.39
CA THR A 784 23.22 -26.77 -38.38
C THR A 784 23.16 -25.94 -39.64
N ARG A 785 23.75 -24.74 -39.59
CA ARG A 785 24.14 -24.03 -40.82
C ARG A 785 25.05 -24.89 -41.68
N THR A 786 25.05 -24.61 -42.98
CA THR A 786 25.99 -25.19 -43.93
C THR A 786 27.30 -24.41 -43.91
N VAL A 787 28.43 -25.11 -43.91
CA VAL A 787 29.75 -24.48 -44.06
C VAL A 787 30.32 -24.90 -45.41
N TYR A 788 30.45 -23.94 -46.33
CA TYR A 788 30.79 -24.22 -47.72
C TYR A 788 32.28 -24.53 -47.94
N GLU A 789 32.56 -25.34 -48.96
CA GLU A 789 33.88 -25.65 -49.52
C GLU A 789 34.90 -26.14 -48.46
N THR A 790 34.50 -27.06 -47.59
CA THR A 790 35.37 -27.59 -46.56
C THR A 790 35.04 -29.01 -46.12
N LEU A 791 36.09 -29.83 -45.94
CA LEU A 791 35.99 -31.14 -45.29
C LEU A 791 36.20 -31.07 -43.77
N ASN A 792 36.47 -29.87 -43.23
CA ASN A 792 36.76 -29.62 -41.82
C ASN A 792 35.91 -28.46 -41.27
N PRO A 793 34.58 -28.55 -41.36
CA PRO A 793 33.68 -27.46 -41.00
C PRO A 793 33.72 -27.16 -39.50
N ARG A 794 33.52 -25.88 -39.16
CA ARG A 794 33.30 -25.42 -37.78
C ARG A 794 31.96 -24.72 -37.69
N TRP A 795 31.01 -25.33 -37.00
CA TRP A 795 29.67 -24.77 -36.81
C TRP A 795 29.58 -23.98 -35.50
N ASP A 796 30.15 -24.51 -34.43
CA ASP A 796 30.07 -23.91 -33.09
C ASP A 796 28.62 -23.63 -32.60
N GLN A 797 27.64 -24.33 -33.18
CA GLN A 797 26.19 -24.09 -33.02
C GLN A 797 25.58 -24.99 -31.96
N THR A 798 24.64 -24.47 -31.16
CA THR A 798 24.07 -25.17 -30.00
C THR A 798 22.58 -25.38 -30.14
N PHE A 799 22.10 -26.59 -29.83
CA PHE A 799 20.70 -26.99 -29.89
C PHE A 799 20.25 -27.49 -28.52
N ASP A 800 19.04 -27.11 -28.12
CA ASP A 800 18.48 -27.45 -26.81
C ASP A 800 17.31 -28.44 -27.00
N LEU A 801 17.48 -29.67 -26.52
CA LEU A 801 16.50 -30.75 -26.63
C LEU A 801 15.88 -31.08 -25.27
N TRP A 802 14.55 -31.10 -25.21
CA TRP A 802 13.81 -31.52 -24.01
C TRP A 802 13.46 -32.98 -24.12
N LEU A 803 14.01 -33.78 -23.20
CA LEU A 803 13.73 -35.20 -23.14
C LEU A 803 13.07 -35.52 -21.80
N ASP A 804 12.16 -36.50 -21.81
CA ASP A 804 11.68 -37.10 -20.58
C ASP A 804 12.82 -37.90 -19.92
N ASN A 805 12.58 -38.46 -18.74
CA ASN A 805 13.57 -39.17 -17.93
C ASN A 805 14.08 -40.50 -18.57
N LYS A 806 13.94 -40.67 -19.89
CA LYS A 806 14.33 -41.85 -20.66
C LYS A 806 15.64 -41.62 -21.42
N THR A 807 16.35 -42.72 -21.61
CA THR A 807 17.50 -42.81 -22.51
C THR A 807 17.01 -42.74 -23.96
N ILE A 808 17.56 -41.83 -24.76
CA ILE A 808 17.21 -41.64 -26.17
C ILE A 808 18.48 -41.72 -27.02
N ASP A 809 18.41 -42.45 -28.14
CA ASP A 809 19.44 -42.50 -29.16
C ASP A 809 19.19 -41.38 -30.18
N VAL A 810 20.20 -40.56 -30.42
CA VAL A 810 20.18 -39.44 -31.37
C VAL A 810 21.05 -39.83 -32.56
N SER A 811 20.46 -39.84 -33.76
CA SER A 811 21.22 -39.96 -35.00
C SER A 811 21.82 -38.61 -35.36
N VAL A 812 23.04 -38.65 -35.88
CA VAL A 812 23.77 -37.47 -36.34
C VAL A 812 24.24 -37.74 -37.74
N ILE A 813 23.69 -37.01 -38.70
CA ILE A 813 23.95 -37.23 -40.12
C ILE A 813 24.55 -35.95 -40.67
N VAL A 814 25.72 -36.07 -41.30
CA VAL A 814 26.37 -34.97 -42.02
C VAL A 814 26.02 -35.11 -43.49
N PHE A 815 25.42 -34.07 -44.04
CA PHE A 815 25.02 -33.97 -45.44
C PHE A 815 25.84 -32.92 -46.17
N ASP A 816 25.99 -33.09 -47.47
CA ASP A 816 26.52 -32.11 -48.42
C ASP A 816 25.39 -31.28 -49.05
N GLU A 817 25.45 -29.95 -48.93
CA GLU A 817 24.41 -29.08 -49.48
C GLU A 817 24.59 -28.78 -50.98
N ASP A 818 24.07 -29.66 -51.83
CA ASP A 818 23.96 -29.40 -53.26
C ASP A 818 22.88 -28.36 -53.63
N LEU A 819 23.24 -27.36 -54.46
CA LEU A 819 22.31 -26.32 -54.94
C LEU A 819 21.36 -26.79 -56.07
N LEU A 820 21.66 -27.91 -56.73
CA LEU A 820 20.97 -28.37 -57.95
C LEU A 820 20.55 -29.85 -57.91
N THR A 821 21.04 -30.64 -56.95
CA THR A 821 20.82 -32.09 -56.78
C THR A 821 20.36 -32.42 -55.36
N ALA A 822 19.95 -33.66 -55.11
CA ALA A 822 19.60 -34.10 -53.76
C ALA A 822 20.88 -34.19 -52.91
N HIS A 823 20.84 -33.66 -51.68
CA HIS A 823 21.97 -33.60 -50.76
C HIS A 823 22.57 -35.00 -50.50
N ASP A 824 23.89 -35.12 -50.67
CA ASP A 824 24.61 -36.37 -50.48
C ASP A 824 25.00 -36.58 -49.02
N GLU A 825 24.85 -37.79 -48.48
CA GLU A 825 25.33 -38.10 -47.13
C GLU A 825 26.87 -38.20 -47.11
N CYS A 826 27.51 -37.32 -46.34
CA CYS A 826 28.96 -37.31 -46.06
C CYS A 826 29.34 -38.33 -44.99
N GLY A 827 28.45 -38.54 -44.02
CA GLY A 827 28.53 -39.66 -43.08
C GLY A 827 27.65 -39.51 -41.86
N ALA A 828 27.38 -40.63 -41.19
CA ALA A 828 26.48 -40.70 -40.03
C ALA A 828 27.14 -41.34 -38.80
N ALA A 829 26.63 -40.97 -37.62
CA ALA A 829 26.95 -41.55 -36.33
C ALA A 829 25.73 -41.49 -35.40
N PHE A 830 25.79 -42.19 -34.26
CA PHE A 830 24.75 -42.15 -33.23
C PHE A 830 25.38 -41.89 -31.86
N PHE A 831 24.68 -41.15 -31.00
CA PHE A 831 25.05 -41.00 -29.60
C PHE A 831 23.81 -41.02 -28.72
N ARG A 832 24.01 -41.18 -27.41
CA ARG A 832 22.93 -41.41 -26.47
C ARG A 832 22.81 -40.29 -25.46
N LEU A 833 21.59 -39.77 -25.29
CA LEU A 833 21.23 -38.83 -24.26
C LEU A 833 20.52 -39.59 -23.12
N SER A 834 21.09 -39.56 -21.92
CA SER A 834 20.49 -40.17 -20.73
C SER A 834 20.92 -39.41 -19.48
N PRO A 835 20.04 -39.22 -18.48
CA PRO A 835 20.43 -38.56 -17.25
C PRO A 835 21.60 -39.27 -16.58
N LYS A 836 21.71 -40.60 -16.72
CA LYS A 836 22.83 -41.39 -16.19
C LYS A 836 24.22 -41.00 -16.71
N PHE A 837 24.30 -40.39 -17.89
CA PHE A 837 25.59 -39.99 -18.50
C PHE A 837 25.93 -38.52 -18.26
N PHE A 838 24.98 -37.72 -17.75
CA PHE A 838 25.12 -36.26 -17.62
C PHE A 838 24.57 -35.73 -16.27
N ASP A 839 24.41 -36.58 -15.25
CA ASP A 839 23.85 -36.24 -13.94
C ASP A 839 24.78 -35.43 -13.04
N ASP A 840 26.05 -35.31 -13.42
CA ASP A 840 27.02 -34.41 -12.81
C ASP A 840 26.81 -32.94 -13.18
N TYR A 841 25.86 -32.65 -14.08
CA TYR A 841 25.54 -31.33 -14.63
C TYR A 841 26.76 -30.62 -15.26
N GLN A 842 27.77 -31.38 -15.71
CA GLN A 842 28.94 -30.85 -16.38
C GLN A 842 28.80 -30.89 -17.89
N THR A 843 29.64 -30.10 -18.55
CA THR A 843 29.76 -30.07 -20.01
C THR A 843 30.71 -31.18 -20.47
N HIS A 844 30.22 -32.06 -21.32
CA HIS A 844 30.93 -33.21 -21.84
C HIS A 844 31.29 -33.02 -23.31
N ASP A 845 32.55 -33.23 -23.67
CA ASP A 845 33.00 -33.27 -25.07
C ASP A 845 32.86 -34.71 -25.59
N ILE A 846 32.07 -34.89 -26.66
CA ILE A 846 31.80 -36.19 -27.30
C ILE A 846 32.35 -36.14 -28.72
N VAL A 847 33.31 -37.01 -29.02
CA VAL A 847 33.84 -37.18 -30.39
C VAL A 847 33.17 -38.40 -31.01
N LEU A 848 32.53 -38.22 -32.16
CA LEU A 848 31.83 -39.26 -32.91
C LEU A 848 32.61 -39.56 -34.21
N ASP A 849 32.86 -40.84 -34.48
CA ASP A 849 33.42 -41.30 -35.74
C ASP A 849 32.28 -41.48 -36.76
N LEU A 850 32.33 -40.72 -37.86
CA LEU A 850 31.33 -40.76 -38.92
C LEU A 850 31.65 -41.90 -39.90
N GLN A 851 30.63 -42.66 -40.30
CA GLN A 851 30.73 -43.66 -41.36
C GLN A 851 30.16 -43.09 -42.66
N PRO A 852 30.84 -43.18 -43.82
CA PRO A 852 32.07 -43.94 -44.07
C PRO A 852 33.38 -43.22 -43.68
N GLN A 853 33.38 -41.89 -43.51
CA GLN A 853 34.60 -41.14 -43.19
C GLN A 853 34.29 -39.83 -42.45
N GLY A 854 35.15 -39.49 -41.47
CA GLY A 854 35.18 -38.20 -40.78
C GLY A 854 34.96 -38.33 -39.28
N ARG A 855 35.15 -37.23 -38.56
CA ARG A 855 34.84 -37.16 -37.13
C ARG A 855 34.08 -35.89 -36.79
N LEU A 856 33.15 -35.99 -35.85
CA LEU A 856 32.35 -34.88 -35.37
C LEU A 856 32.58 -34.67 -33.87
N LEU A 857 32.93 -33.44 -33.46
CA LEU A 857 33.00 -33.05 -32.06
C LEU A 857 31.69 -32.38 -31.65
N LEU A 858 30.99 -33.01 -30.71
CA LEU A 858 29.84 -32.47 -30.00
C LEU A 858 30.24 -32.08 -28.57
N ARG A 859 29.50 -31.15 -27.99
CA ARG A 859 29.62 -30.79 -26.58
C ARG A 859 28.23 -30.78 -25.96
N VAL A 860 27.98 -31.66 -25.01
CA VAL A 860 26.66 -31.89 -24.43
C VAL A 860 26.65 -31.50 -22.95
N SER A 861 25.64 -30.77 -22.50
CA SER A 861 25.37 -30.52 -21.08
C SER A 861 23.90 -30.74 -20.77
N MET A 862 23.59 -31.19 -19.55
CA MET A 862 22.23 -31.44 -19.11
C MET A 862 21.84 -30.48 -17.98
N GLU A 863 20.59 -30.01 -18.00
CA GLU A 863 19.95 -29.32 -16.88
C GLU A 863 18.59 -29.99 -16.59
N GLY A 864 18.26 -30.20 -15.30
CA GLY A 864 16.95 -30.73 -14.92
C GLY A 864 15.89 -29.63 -14.90
N GLU A 865 14.68 -29.92 -15.39
CA GLU A 865 13.52 -29.07 -15.16
C GLU A 865 13.25 -28.93 -13.67
N LYS A 866 13.17 -27.68 -13.20
CA LYS A 866 12.82 -27.35 -11.82
C LYS A 866 11.50 -26.58 -11.87
N ASP A 867 10.57 -26.91 -10.98
CA ASP A 867 9.39 -26.08 -10.71
C ASP A 867 9.83 -24.83 -9.90
N ASP A 868 10.65 -24.02 -10.55
CA ASP A 868 11.34 -22.85 -10.00
C ASP A 868 11.18 -21.69 -10.99
N ILE A 869 10.75 -20.55 -10.48
CA ILE A 869 10.59 -19.32 -11.25
C ILE A 869 11.91 -18.88 -11.92
N GLN A 870 13.06 -19.05 -11.26
CA GLN A 870 14.37 -18.71 -11.83
C GLN A 870 14.71 -19.59 -13.03
N PHE A 871 14.28 -20.84 -13.00
CA PHE A 871 14.49 -21.78 -14.09
C PHE A 871 13.75 -21.34 -15.36
N TRP A 872 12.47 -20.97 -15.26
CA TRP A 872 11.67 -20.54 -16.41
C TRP A 872 12.22 -19.29 -17.09
N TYR A 873 12.59 -18.28 -16.30
CA TYR A 873 13.27 -17.09 -16.82
C TYR A 873 14.63 -17.43 -17.44
N GLY A 874 15.46 -18.20 -16.74
CA GLY A 874 16.78 -18.61 -17.22
C GLY A 874 16.72 -19.43 -18.52
N LYS A 875 15.69 -20.26 -18.70
CA LYS A 875 15.39 -20.96 -19.94
C LYS A 875 15.10 -19.98 -21.07
N THR A 876 14.12 -19.09 -20.89
CA THR A 876 13.71 -18.15 -21.95
C THR A 876 14.83 -17.19 -22.35
N PHE A 877 15.65 -16.71 -21.39
CA PHE A 877 16.82 -15.87 -21.71
C PHE A 877 17.82 -16.57 -22.62
N ARG A 878 18.07 -17.86 -22.40
CA ARG A 878 18.99 -18.64 -23.24
C ARG A 878 18.41 -18.83 -24.63
N THR A 879 17.13 -19.16 -24.74
CA THR A 879 16.43 -19.29 -26.03
C THR A 879 16.52 -18.00 -26.84
N LEU A 880 16.18 -16.85 -26.24
CA LEU A 880 16.25 -15.54 -26.91
C LEU A 880 17.68 -15.18 -27.33
N LYS A 881 18.65 -15.35 -26.43
CA LYS A 881 20.06 -15.06 -26.73
C LYS A 881 20.63 -16.00 -27.81
N ARG A 882 20.19 -17.26 -27.84
CA ARG A 882 20.56 -18.20 -28.91
C ARG A 882 19.99 -17.70 -30.24
N ALA A 883 18.70 -17.41 -30.30
CA ALA A 883 18.04 -16.93 -31.51
C ALA A 883 18.67 -15.65 -32.06
N GLU A 884 19.00 -14.70 -31.20
CA GLU A 884 19.76 -13.49 -31.54
C GLU A 884 21.13 -13.83 -32.18
N ASN A 885 21.87 -14.78 -31.60
CA ASN A 885 23.18 -15.20 -32.12
C ASN A 885 23.09 -15.98 -33.43
N ASP A 886 22.06 -16.81 -33.58
CA ASP A 886 21.83 -17.63 -34.77
C ASP A 886 21.37 -16.75 -35.93
N ALA A 887 20.45 -15.81 -35.71
CA ALA A 887 20.04 -14.82 -36.70
C ALA A 887 21.22 -13.96 -37.19
N ALA A 888 22.07 -13.48 -36.28
CA ALA A 888 23.32 -12.80 -36.67
C ALA A 888 24.28 -13.70 -37.45
N GLY A 889 24.28 -15.01 -37.18
CA GLY A 889 25.03 -16.01 -37.94
C GLY A 889 24.54 -16.12 -39.38
N LEU A 890 23.22 -16.20 -39.59
CA LEU A 890 22.62 -16.29 -40.94
C LEU A 890 22.97 -15.07 -41.82
N ILE A 891 23.01 -13.87 -41.25
CA ILE A 891 23.48 -12.66 -41.95
C ILE A 891 24.92 -12.84 -42.42
N VAL A 892 25.81 -13.24 -41.51
CA VAL A 892 27.23 -13.43 -41.80
C VAL A 892 27.45 -14.55 -42.81
N ASP A 893 26.66 -15.63 -42.76
CA ASP A 893 26.77 -16.75 -43.70
C ASP A 893 26.43 -16.31 -45.14
N LYS A 894 25.37 -15.50 -45.31
CA LYS A 894 25.00 -14.93 -46.62
C LYS A 894 26.09 -14.00 -47.16
N MET A 895 26.66 -13.14 -46.30
CA MET A 895 27.77 -12.23 -46.69
C MET A 895 29.08 -12.99 -46.93
N GLY A 896 29.36 -14.01 -46.14
CA GLY A 896 30.60 -14.80 -46.13
C GLY A 896 30.89 -15.48 -47.47
N ARG A 897 29.85 -15.97 -48.17
CA ARG A 897 30.01 -16.56 -49.52
C ARG A 897 30.62 -15.54 -50.50
N TYR A 898 30.13 -14.31 -50.49
CA TYR A 898 30.65 -13.25 -51.36
C TYR A 898 32.04 -12.76 -50.92
N ILE A 899 32.26 -12.64 -49.60
CA ILE A 899 33.58 -12.31 -49.02
C ILE A 899 34.65 -13.30 -49.51
N ARG A 900 34.38 -14.62 -49.47
CA ARG A 900 35.34 -15.65 -49.93
C ARG A 900 35.56 -15.64 -51.45
N GLN A 901 34.58 -15.21 -52.24
CA GLN A 901 34.76 -15.06 -53.69
C GLN A 901 35.69 -13.89 -54.04
N CYS A 902 35.52 -12.75 -53.36
CA CYS A 902 36.35 -11.55 -53.54
C CYS A 902 37.75 -11.72 -52.92
N LEU A 903 37.86 -12.38 -51.76
CA LEU A 903 39.13 -12.70 -51.11
C LEU A 903 39.57 -14.11 -51.51
N SER A 904 40.16 -14.24 -52.70
CA SER A 904 40.61 -15.55 -53.21
C SER A 904 41.95 -15.47 -53.95
N ARG A 905 42.68 -16.60 -54.00
CA ARG A 905 43.95 -16.70 -54.77
C ARG A 905 43.77 -16.35 -56.26
N LYS A 906 42.58 -16.59 -56.83
CA LYS A 906 42.24 -16.21 -58.22
C LYS A 906 42.23 -14.68 -58.44
N VAL A 907 41.93 -13.90 -57.41
CA VAL A 907 41.96 -12.43 -57.48
C VAL A 907 43.41 -11.95 -57.39
N ILE A 908 44.22 -12.56 -56.51
CA ILE A 908 45.66 -12.29 -56.40
C ILE A 908 46.39 -12.59 -57.73
N ASP A 909 46.10 -13.73 -58.36
CA ASP A 909 46.68 -14.11 -59.66
C ASP A 909 46.30 -13.13 -60.78
N ARG A 910 45.09 -12.57 -60.73
CA ARG A 910 44.65 -11.53 -61.68
C ARG A 910 45.37 -10.21 -61.43
N LEU A 911 45.50 -9.78 -60.17
CA LEU A 911 46.17 -8.55 -59.77
C LEU A 911 47.66 -8.56 -60.15
N LEU A 912 48.34 -9.69 -59.93
CA LEU A 912 49.76 -9.86 -60.28
C LEU A 912 49.99 -10.17 -61.78
N GLY A 913 48.94 -10.17 -62.61
CA GLY A 913 49.04 -10.46 -64.05
C GLY A 913 49.46 -11.89 -64.39
N ARG A 914 49.30 -12.84 -63.45
CA ARG A 914 49.71 -14.26 -63.53
C ARG A 914 48.60 -15.18 -64.05
N ALA A 915 47.40 -14.65 -64.29
CA ALA A 915 46.25 -15.41 -64.80
C ALA A 915 46.60 -16.17 -66.10
N GLN A 916 46.39 -17.49 -66.10
CA GLN A 916 46.69 -18.32 -67.27
C GLN A 916 45.87 -17.90 -68.50
N SER A 917 46.58 -17.42 -69.52
CA SER A 917 46.05 -17.35 -70.87
C SER A 917 46.37 -18.67 -71.58
N PHE A 918 45.35 -19.37 -72.09
CA PHE A 918 45.42 -20.71 -72.69
C PHE A 918 46.35 -20.85 -73.92
N PHE A 919 47.04 -19.79 -74.35
CA PHE A 919 47.85 -19.76 -75.58
C PHE A 919 49.33 -19.39 -75.41
N SER A 920 49.91 -19.42 -74.21
CA SER A 920 51.33 -19.04 -74.02
C SER A 920 52.21 -20.20 -73.55
N PHE A 921 52.71 -20.99 -74.51
CA PHE A 921 53.85 -21.89 -74.32
C PHE A 921 55.16 -21.16 -74.68
N GLY A 922 55.90 -20.70 -73.67
CA GLY A 922 57.28 -20.22 -73.85
C GLY A 922 57.68 -19.08 -72.92
N SER A 923 58.69 -19.33 -72.06
CA SER A 923 59.43 -18.38 -71.21
C SER A 923 58.66 -17.70 -70.06
N ARG A 924 58.74 -18.29 -68.86
CA ARG A 924 58.50 -17.60 -67.58
C ARG A 924 59.68 -16.68 -67.26
N GLN A 925 59.57 -15.41 -67.60
CA GLN A 925 60.23 -14.35 -66.84
C GLN A 925 59.12 -13.59 -66.10
N ALA A 926 59.15 -13.65 -64.77
CA ALA A 926 58.30 -12.83 -63.92
C ALA A 926 58.66 -11.36 -64.18
N LYS A 927 57.78 -10.62 -64.86
CA LYS A 927 57.88 -9.17 -64.95
C LYS A 927 57.58 -8.62 -63.55
N HIS A 928 58.47 -7.77 -63.05
CA HIS A 928 58.26 -6.98 -61.84
C HIS A 928 57.06 -6.06 -62.10
N VAL A 929 55.96 -6.23 -61.37
CA VAL A 929 54.82 -5.31 -61.35
C VAL A 929 54.90 -4.60 -60.00
N GLU A 930 55.30 -3.33 -60.00
CA GLU A 930 55.13 -2.48 -58.81
C GLU A 930 53.64 -2.13 -58.72
N LEU A 931 52.97 -2.63 -57.68
CA LEU A 931 51.57 -2.32 -57.40
C LEU A 931 51.49 -1.03 -56.58
N THR A 932 50.57 -0.14 -56.96
CA THR A 932 50.23 1.06 -56.19
C THR A 932 49.13 0.74 -55.16
N LEU A 933 48.97 1.58 -54.13
CA LEU A 933 47.87 1.44 -53.16
C LEU A 933 46.48 1.35 -53.84
N ALA A 934 46.29 2.10 -54.93
CA ALA A 934 45.06 2.06 -55.72
C ALA A 934 44.81 0.69 -56.37
N ASP A 935 45.86 -0.01 -56.83
CA ASP A 935 45.71 -1.34 -57.42
C ASP A 935 45.26 -2.38 -56.39
N TYR A 936 45.72 -2.28 -55.13
CA TYR A 936 45.25 -3.16 -54.05
C TYR A 936 43.78 -2.90 -53.68
N GLU A 937 43.37 -1.63 -53.68
CA GLU A 937 41.99 -1.20 -53.40
C GLU A 937 41.04 -1.62 -54.53
N ASP A 938 41.38 -1.34 -55.79
CA ASP A 938 40.60 -1.73 -56.97
C ASP A 938 40.36 -3.25 -57.04
N ALA A 939 41.32 -4.06 -56.55
CA ALA A 939 41.18 -5.51 -56.51
C ALA A 939 40.07 -6.02 -55.57
N ILE A 940 39.77 -5.26 -54.50
CA ILE A 940 38.73 -5.58 -53.52
C ILE A 940 37.57 -4.57 -53.52
N ALA A 941 37.55 -3.59 -54.43
CA ALA A 941 36.48 -2.61 -54.56
C ALA A 941 35.07 -3.23 -54.62
N PRO A 942 34.81 -4.35 -55.35
CA PRO A 942 33.50 -5.00 -55.34
C PRO A 942 33.07 -5.48 -53.94
N LEU A 943 34.04 -5.89 -53.11
CA LEU A 943 33.78 -6.28 -51.72
C LEU A 943 33.49 -5.06 -50.84
N LEU A 944 34.27 -3.98 -50.99
CA LEU A 944 34.06 -2.74 -50.23
C LEU A 944 32.69 -2.13 -50.55
N ASP A 945 32.29 -2.07 -51.82
CA ASP A 945 30.97 -1.58 -52.25
C ASP A 945 29.82 -2.45 -51.72
N PHE A 946 30.02 -3.76 -51.64
CA PHE A 946 29.04 -4.68 -51.08
C PHE A 946 28.91 -4.50 -49.56
N LEU A 947 30.04 -4.40 -48.86
CA LEU A 947 30.09 -4.18 -47.41
C LEU A 947 29.50 -2.82 -47.04
N GLU A 948 29.82 -1.74 -47.75
CA GLU A 948 29.30 -0.40 -47.47
C GLU A 948 27.78 -0.36 -47.57
N ARG A 949 27.21 -0.87 -48.68
CA ARG A 949 25.75 -0.90 -48.88
C ARG A 949 25.04 -1.72 -47.82
N ASN A 950 25.52 -2.93 -47.54
CA ASN A 950 24.86 -3.83 -46.61
C ASN A 950 25.07 -3.42 -45.14
N LEU A 951 26.27 -2.98 -44.76
CA LEU A 951 26.54 -2.49 -43.40
C LEU A 951 25.80 -1.20 -43.12
N LYS A 952 25.62 -0.30 -44.09
CA LYS A 952 24.79 0.89 -43.94
C LYS A 952 23.33 0.51 -43.66
N LEU A 953 22.74 -0.36 -44.47
CA LEU A 953 21.37 -0.83 -44.24
C LEU A 953 21.21 -1.51 -42.88
N LEU A 954 22.16 -2.36 -42.49
CA LEU A 954 22.16 -3.02 -41.19
C LEU A 954 22.33 -2.01 -40.05
N ASN A 955 23.21 -1.01 -40.18
CA ASN A 955 23.42 0.02 -39.17
C ASN A 955 22.17 0.90 -38.97
N ASP A 956 21.48 1.24 -40.06
CA ASP A 956 20.29 2.09 -40.03
C ASP A 956 19.08 1.37 -39.40
N ASN A 957 19.06 0.02 -39.42
CA ASN A 957 17.88 -0.77 -39.04
C ASN A 957 18.10 -1.77 -37.90
N LEU A 958 19.32 -2.17 -37.56
CA LEU A 958 19.62 -3.00 -36.38
C LEU A 958 19.91 -2.13 -35.16
N SER A 959 19.64 -2.67 -33.97
CA SER A 959 20.14 -2.05 -32.74
C SER A 959 21.67 -2.02 -32.69
N GLU A 960 22.22 -1.12 -31.88
CA GLU A 960 23.67 -1.01 -31.63
C GLU A 960 24.26 -2.35 -31.17
N SER A 961 23.57 -3.07 -30.26
CA SER A 961 24.01 -4.38 -29.75
C SER A 961 24.07 -5.43 -30.87
N ASN A 962 23.01 -5.54 -31.67
CA ASN A 962 22.95 -6.52 -32.77
C ASN A 962 23.92 -6.17 -33.90
N MET A 963 24.04 -4.89 -34.23
CA MET A 963 24.99 -4.40 -35.24
C MET A 963 26.43 -4.74 -34.83
N GLN A 964 26.81 -4.45 -33.58
CA GLN A 964 28.14 -4.79 -33.07
C GLN A 964 28.39 -6.31 -33.10
N LEU A 965 27.37 -7.13 -32.79
CA LEU A 965 27.47 -8.59 -32.86
C LEU A 965 27.70 -9.08 -34.30
N VAL A 966 26.94 -8.55 -35.26
CA VAL A 966 27.04 -8.88 -36.68
C VAL A 966 28.40 -8.46 -37.23
N VAL A 967 28.82 -7.22 -37.00
CA VAL A 967 30.10 -6.69 -37.50
C VAL A 967 31.29 -7.49 -37.00
N LEU A 968 31.33 -7.83 -35.70
CA LEU A 968 32.42 -8.63 -35.15
C LEU A 968 32.45 -10.07 -35.72
N LYS A 969 31.28 -10.61 -36.10
CA LYS A 969 31.20 -11.90 -36.79
C LYS A 969 31.65 -11.80 -38.24
N ILE A 970 31.30 -10.71 -38.95
CA ILE A 970 31.78 -10.44 -40.32
C ILE A 970 33.31 -10.29 -40.32
N TRP A 971 33.88 -9.53 -39.38
CA TRP A 971 35.33 -9.38 -39.25
C TRP A 971 36.02 -10.73 -39.04
N ARG A 972 35.46 -11.59 -38.19
CA ARG A 972 35.96 -12.96 -38.01
C ARG A 972 35.92 -13.75 -39.32
N GLU A 973 34.84 -13.65 -40.08
CA GLU A 973 34.70 -14.34 -41.36
C GLU A 973 35.73 -13.85 -42.40
N ILE A 974 36.02 -12.55 -42.42
CA ILE A 974 37.09 -11.96 -43.24
C ILE A 974 38.46 -12.53 -42.84
N LEU A 975 38.78 -12.59 -41.55
CA LEU A 975 40.03 -13.18 -41.09
C LEU A 975 40.15 -14.66 -41.49
N ILE A 976 39.06 -15.42 -41.40
CA ILE A 976 39.01 -16.83 -41.84
C ILE A 976 39.21 -16.95 -43.36
N ALA A 977 38.60 -16.05 -44.14
CA ALA A 977 38.77 -16.01 -45.60
C ALA A 977 40.21 -15.68 -45.99
N LEU A 978 40.85 -14.69 -45.35
CA LEU A 978 42.25 -14.38 -45.59
C LEU A 978 43.17 -15.52 -45.13
N GLU A 979 42.88 -16.14 -43.99
CA GLU A 979 43.62 -17.31 -43.51
C GLU A 979 43.51 -18.50 -44.46
N SER A 980 42.38 -18.72 -45.14
CA SER A 980 42.21 -19.82 -46.10
C SER A 980 42.97 -19.59 -47.40
N ILE A 981 43.22 -18.33 -47.79
CA ILE A 981 44.16 -17.99 -48.86
C ILE A 981 45.57 -18.41 -48.45
N VAL A 982 45.96 -18.13 -47.21
CA VAL A 982 47.33 -18.35 -46.72
C VAL A 982 47.56 -19.83 -46.42
N LEU A 983 46.69 -20.51 -45.66
CA LEU A 983 46.91 -21.87 -45.13
C LEU A 983 45.84 -22.87 -45.58
N PRO A 984 46.21 -24.14 -45.87
CA PRO A 984 45.25 -25.14 -46.32
C PRO A 984 44.42 -25.67 -45.13
N PRO A 985 43.19 -26.16 -45.32
CA PRO A 985 42.33 -26.63 -44.23
C PRO A 985 42.96 -27.81 -43.50
N LEU A 986 42.91 -27.88 -42.17
CA LEU A 986 43.60 -28.90 -41.38
C LEU A 986 43.23 -30.33 -41.79
N SER A 987 44.19 -31.18 -42.18
CA SER A 987 43.95 -32.58 -42.55
C SER A 987 45.23 -33.42 -42.43
N GLU A 988 45.11 -34.74 -42.29
CA GLU A 988 46.25 -35.67 -42.26
C GLU A 988 46.96 -35.78 -43.62
N GLN A 989 46.23 -35.54 -44.71
CA GLN A 989 46.77 -35.64 -46.07
C GLN A 989 47.59 -34.40 -46.43
N LEU A 990 48.65 -34.57 -47.23
CA LEU A 990 49.40 -33.44 -47.81
C LEU A 990 48.46 -32.58 -48.67
N SER A 991 48.74 -31.27 -48.73
CA SER A 991 47.96 -30.34 -49.54
C SER A 991 48.71 -30.03 -50.84
N ASP A 992 47.98 -29.92 -51.95
CA ASP A 992 48.52 -29.42 -53.22
C ASP A 992 48.72 -27.89 -53.20
N MET A 993 48.26 -27.22 -52.13
CA MET A 993 48.41 -25.79 -51.95
C MET A 993 49.87 -25.42 -51.70
N LYS A 994 50.39 -24.44 -52.45
CA LYS A 994 51.75 -23.94 -52.30
C LYS A 994 51.80 -22.75 -51.33
N PRO A 995 52.90 -22.60 -50.57
CA PRO A 995 53.17 -21.37 -49.83
C PRO A 995 53.10 -20.16 -50.78
N LEU A 996 52.53 -19.06 -50.30
CA LEU A 996 52.50 -17.80 -51.04
C LEU A 996 53.92 -17.25 -51.17
N ASP A 997 54.21 -16.57 -52.28
CA ASP A 997 55.46 -15.81 -52.40
C ASP A 997 55.38 -14.46 -51.65
N GLU A 998 56.52 -13.75 -51.55
CA GLU A 998 56.63 -12.48 -50.82
C GLU A 998 55.65 -11.41 -51.35
N TYR A 999 55.40 -11.38 -52.66
CA TYR A 999 54.49 -10.42 -53.29
C TYR A 999 53.01 -10.79 -53.06
N GLU A 1000 52.67 -12.07 -53.15
CA GLU A 1000 51.33 -12.57 -52.86
C GLU A 1000 50.97 -12.38 -51.38
N PHE A 1001 51.94 -12.52 -50.47
CA PHE A 1001 51.74 -12.25 -49.05
C PHE A 1001 51.57 -10.75 -48.75
N ASP A 1002 52.31 -9.88 -49.45
CA ASP A 1002 52.14 -8.42 -49.35
C ASP A 1002 50.72 -7.99 -49.77
N VAL A 1003 50.16 -8.57 -50.83
CA VAL A 1003 48.75 -8.34 -51.23
C VAL A 1003 47.78 -8.70 -50.10
N VAL A 1004 47.96 -9.87 -49.46
CA VAL A 1004 47.09 -10.30 -48.34
C VAL A 1004 47.22 -9.37 -47.13
N ASN A 1005 48.43 -8.91 -46.80
CA ASN A 1005 48.65 -7.94 -45.72
C ASN A 1005 48.01 -6.59 -46.02
N LYS A 1006 48.13 -6.09 -47.27
CA LYS A 1006 47.52 -4.82 -47.67
C LYS A 1006 46.00 -4.89 -47.66
N TRP A 1007 45.39 -5.98 -48.11
CA TRP A 1007 43.95 -6.19 -47.96
C TRP A 1007 43.51 -6.24 -46.50
N LEU A 1008 44.29 -6.91 -45.64
CA LEU A 1008 44.02 -6.96 -44.20
C LEU A 1008 44.08 -5.57 -43.55
N GLU A 1009 45.04 -4.72 -43.94
CA GLU A 1009 45.15 -3.33 -43.48
C GLU A 1009 43.98 -2.47 -43.96
N LEU A 1010 43.65 -2.53 -45.26
CA LEU A 1010 42.53 -1.77 -45.84
C LEU A 1010 41.20 -2.13 -45.18
N LEU A 1011 40.92 -3.43 -45.01
CA LEU A 1011 39.70 -3.89 -44.33
C LEU A 1011 39.70 -3.50 -42.85
N LYS A 1012 40.85 -3.52 -42.16
CA LYS A 1012 40.94 -3.03 -40.77
C LYS A 1012 40.57 -1.56 -40.67
N VAL A 1013 41.11 -0.72 -41.56
CA VAL A 1013 40.82 0.72 -41.61
C VAL A 1013 39.34 0.95 -41.90
N PHE A 1014 38.76 0.21 -42.85
CA PHE A 1014 37.34 0.26 -43.18
C PHE A 1014 36.44 -0.04 -41.96
N PHE A 1015 36.67 -1.16 -41.25
CA PHE A 1015 35.87 -1.53 -40.08
C PHE A 1015 36.11 -0.65 -38.84
N ASN A 1016 37.24 0.06 -38.78
CA ASN A 1016 37.52 1.05 -37.73
C ASN A 1016 36.83 2.41 -37.98
N GLY A 1017 36.33 2.66 -39.21
CA GLY A 1017 35.73 3.95 -39.58
C GLY A 1017 36.72 4.94 -40.18
N GLY A 1018 37.82 4.46 -40.78
CA GLY A 1018 38.77 5.33 -41.47
C GLY A 1018 39.55 6.26 -40.53
N GLU A 1019 39.60 7.56 -40.90
CA GLU A 1019 40.28 8.61 -40.13
C GLU A 1019 39.49 9.05 -38.88
N ASP A 1020 38.17 8.87 -38.89
CA ASP A 1020 37.28 9.27 -37.80
C ASP A 1020 37.30 8.29 -36.62
N GLY A 1021 37.61 7.01 -36.89
CA GLY A 1021 37.80 5.99 -35.85
C GLY A 1021 36.55 5.70 -35.01
N ASP A 1022 35.36 5.95 -35.56
CA ASP A 1022 34.08 6.00 -34.85
C ASP A 1022 33.26 4.70 -34.95
N ALA A 1023 33.76 3.68 -35.66
CA ALA A 1023 33.10 2.39 -35.82
C ALA A 1023 33.59 1.34 -34.80
N VAL A 1024 34.28 0.28 -35.23
CA VAL A 1024 34.74 -0.79 -34.32
C VAL A 1024 36.11 -0.44 -33.74
N PRO A 1025 36.25 -0.39 -32.39
CA PRO A 1025 37.53 -0.14 -31.76
C PRO A 1025 38.65 -1.11 -32.19
N LEU A 1026 39.85 -0.56 -32.44
CA LEU A 1026 41.03 -1.33 -32.84
C LEU A 1026 41.36 -2.50 -31.91
N ASP A 1027 41.10 -2.39 -30.60
CA ASP A 1027 41.37 -3.47 -29.64
C ASP A 1027 40.47 -4.71 -29.84
N LYS A 1028 39.30 -4.55 -30.48
CA LYS A 1028 38.42 -5.65 -30.88
C LYS A 1028 38.79 -6.23 -32.24
N LEU A 1029 39.30 -5.39 -33.17
CA LEU A 1029 39.75 -5.83 -34.50
C LEU A 1029 41.10 -6.56 -34.44
N GLU A 1030 42.05 -6.05 -33.67
CA GLU A 1030 43.37 -6.63 -33.43
C GLU A 1030 43.31 -7.74 -32.36
N ASN A 1031 42.49 -8.75 -32.65
CA ASN A 1031 42.31 -9.91 -31.80
C ASN A 1031 43.42 -10.96 -32.04
N ALA A 1032 43.41 -12.06 -31.28
CA ALA A 1032 44.42 -13.11 -31.40
C ALA A 1032 44.51 -13.73 -32.81
N GLN A 1033 43.40 -13.82 -33.54
CA GLN A 1033 43.39 -14.36 -34.91
C GLN A 1033 44.08 -13.40 -35.89
N TYR A 1034 43.88 -12.09 -35.73
CA TYR A 1034 44.56 -11.06 -36.51
C TYR A 1034 46.10 -11.18 -36.39
N TYR A 1035 46.64 -11.22 -35.16
CA TYR A 1035 48.09 -11.36 -34.98
C TYR A 1035 48.61 -12.74 -35.40
N THR A 1036 47.80 -13.80 -35.30
CA THR A 1036 48.17 -15.12 -35.82
C THR A 1036 48.37 -15.08 -37.33
N LEU A 1037 47.49 -14.39 -38.06
CA LEU A 1037 47.59 -14.24 -39.52
C LEU A 1037 48.90 -13.54 -39.93
N LEU A 1038 49.28 -12.47 -39.22
CA LEU A 1038 50.54 -11.74 -39.43
C LEU A 1038 51.79 -12.61 -39.13
N ALA A 1039 51.71 -13.47 -38.11
CA ALA A 1039 52.83 -14.32 -37.70
C ALA A 1039 53.11 -15.49 -38.65
N ILE A 1040 52.20 -15.81 -39.58
CA ILE A 1040 52.37 -16.95 -40.50
C ILE A 1040 53.56 -16.76 -41.45
N ASN A 1041 53.86 -15.53 -41.88
CA ASN A 1041 54.98 -15.26 -42.80
C ASN A 1041 56.31 -15.77 -42.24
N VAL A 1042 56.57 -15.45 -40.96
CA VAL A 1042 57.77 -15.87 -40.26
C VAL A 1042 57.90 -17.40 -40.24
N ALA A 1043 56.78 -18.11 -40.20
CA ALA A 1043 56.73 -19.57 -40.18
C ALA A 1043 56.92 -20.21 -41.58
N TYR A 1044 56.69 -19.48 -42.68
CA TYR A 1044 56.97 -19.98 -44.04
C TYR A 1044 58.46 -20.18 -44.27
N ASP A 1045 59.28 -19.24 -43.79
CA ASP A 1045 60.73 -19.22 -44.00
C ASP A 1045 61.50 -20.18 -43.08
N MET A 1046 60.86 -20.73 -42.04
CA MET A 1046 61.50 -21.67 -41.12
C MET A 1046 61.85 -23.01 -41.78
N GLU A 1047 62.96 -23.64 -41.42
CA GLU A 1047 63.27 -25.00 -41.90
C GLU A 1047 62.30 -26.04 -41.34
N THR A 1048 62.08 -27.13 -42.09
CA THR A 1048 61.06 -28.16 -41.75
C THR A 1048 61.28 -28.80 -40.39
N HIS A 1049 62.54 -29.08 -40.03
CA HIS A 1049 62.90 -29.62 -38.73
C HIS A 1049 62.68 -28.60 -37.59
N GLN A 1050 62.93 -27.31 -37.85
CA GLN A 1050 62.67 -26.24 -36.89
C GLN A 1050 61.16 -26.04 -36.65
N LEU A 1051 60.33 -26.17 -37.68
CA LEU A 1051 58.86 -26.15 -37.53
C LEU A 1051 58.36 -27.32 -36.68
N MET A 1052 58.85 -28.54 -36.89
CA MET A 1052 58.47 -29.70 -36.07
C MET A 1052 58.86 -29.54 -34.59
N GLN A 1053 60.02 -28.94 -34.31
CA GLN A 1053 60.40 -28.62 -32.92
C GLN A 1053 59.51 -27.54 -32.30
N THR A 1054 59.17 -26.53 -33.09
CA THR A 1054 58.28 -25.42 -32.71
C THR A 1054 56.87 -25.95 -32.40
N TYR A 1055 56.38 -26.94 -33.15
CA TYR A 1055 55.12 -27.63 -32.88
C TYR A 1055 55.10 -28.29 -31.50
N HIS A 1056 56.13 -29.07 -31.15
CA HIS A 1056 56.20 -29.73 -29.84
C HIS A 1056 56.27 -28.72 -28.69
N LYS A 1057 56.98 -27.59 -28.86
CA LYS A 1057 57.02 -26.50 -27.88
C LYS A 1057 55.64 -25.86 -27.69
N ALA A 1058 54.92 -25.60 -28.78
CA ALA A 1058 53.57 -25.06 -28.74
C ALA A 1058 52.57 -26.03 -28.05
N LEU A 1059 52.70 -27.34 -28.30
CA LEU A 1059 51.87 -28.37 -27.67
C LEU A 1059 52.11 -28.47 -26.16
N GLN A 1060 53.38 -28.41 -25.71
CA GLN A 1060 53.74 -28.39 -24.29
C GLN A 1060 53.15 -27.18 -23.57
N GLN A 1061 53.24 -25.99 -24.18
CA GLN A 1061 52.62 -24.78 -23.63
C GLN A 1061 51.09 -24.90 -23.53
N GLN A 1062 50.42 -25.46 -24.55
CA GLN A 1062 48.97 -25.69 -24.50
C GLN A 1062 48.55 -26.66 -23.38
N VAL A 1063 49.33 -27.72 -23.15
CA VAL A 1063 49.08 -28.68 -22.06
C VAL A 1063 49.32 -28.04 -20.69
N GLU A 1064 50.39 -27.25 -20.54
CA GLU A 1064 50.71 -26.57 -19.28
C GLU A 1064 49.63 -25.53 -18.89
N ILE A 1065 49.06 -24.82 -19.89
CA ILE A 1065 47.93 -23.90 -19.70
C ILE A 1065 46.66 -24.66 -19.27
N LYS A 1066 46.38 -25.84 -19.85
CA LYS A 1066 45.25 -26.69 -19.46
C LYS A 1066 45.41 -27.24 -18.03
N GLN A 1067 46.62 -27.61 -17.62
CA GLN A 1067 46.92 -28.15 -16.29
C GLN A 1067 46.88 -27.10 -15.17
N ARG A 1068 47.17 -25.81 -15.46
CA ARG A 1068 47.04 -24.71 -14.48
C ARG A 1068 45.59 -24.32 -14.14
N GLY A 1069 44.60 -25.06 -14.66
CA GLY A 1069 43.19 -24.82 -14.42
C GLY A 1069 42.71 -23.63 -15.24
N GLY A 1070 42.24 -23.91 -16.46
CA GLY A 1070 41.42 -22.95 -17.20
C GLY A 1070 40.30 -22.46 -16.27
N ARG A 1071 40.17 -21.14 -16.13
CA ARG A 1071 39.19 -20.48 -15.25
C ARG A 1071 37.87 -21.25 -15.30
N LYS A 1072 37.57 -21.98 -14.22
CA LYS A 1072 36.33 -22.74 -14.06
C LYS A 1072 35.18 -21.78 -14.34
N ALA A 1073 34.51 -22.00 -15.46
CA ALA A 1073 33.24 -21.37 -15.74
C ALA A 1073 32.23 -22.00 -14.76
N ASP A 1074 32.15 -21.43 -13.56
CA ASP A 1074 31.05 -21.63 -12.62
C ASP A 1074 29.80 -20.98 -13.26
N ARG A 1075 29.27 -21.62 -14.32
CA ARG A 1075 28.17 -21.12 -15.15
C ARG A 1075 26.80 -21.36 -14.53
N SER A 1076 26.73 -21.96 -13.35
CA SER A 1076 25.50 -22.20 -12.60
C SER A 1076 25.28 -21.24 -11.43
N LYS A 1077 26.16 -20.26 -11.20
CA LYS A 1077 25.78 -19.05 -10.45
C LYS A 1077 25.13 -18.08 -11.42
N SER A 1078 23.80 -18.14 -11.46
CA SER A 1078 22.92 -17.24 -12.20
C SER A 1078 23.52 -15.83 -12.24
N ILE A 1079 23.76 -15.33 -13.45
CA ILE A 1079 24.29 -13.99 -13.75
C ILE A 1079 23.54 -12.89 -12.96
N TYR A 1080 22.29 -13.16 -12.56
CA TYR A 1080 21.42 -12.31 -11.76
C TYR A 1080 21.86 -12.15 -10.29
N GLN A 1081 22.33 -13.22 -9.62
CA GLN A 1081 22.87 -13.09 -8.26
C GLN A 1081 24.09 -12.15 -8.25
N SER A 1082 24.94 -12.19 -9.28
CA SER A 1082 26.12 -11.32 -9.34
C SER A 1082 25.78 -9.83 -9.52
N LYS A 1083 24.75 -9.50 -10.32
CA LYS A 1083 24.27 -8.12 -10.52
C LYS A 1083 23.50 -7.59 -9.31
N ASN A 1084 22.61 -8.38 -8.72
CA ASN A 1084 21.84 -7.96 -7.54
C ASN A 1084 22.71 -7.85 -6.28
N THR A 1085 23.75 -8.67 -6.13
CA THR A 1085 24.72 -8.52 -5.03
C THR A 1085 25.53 -7.22 -5.14
N MET A 1086 25.84 -6.77 -6.36
CA MET A 1086 26.54 -5.50 -6.61
C MET A 1086 25.62 -4.29 -6.39
N ARG A 1087 24.33 -4.39 -6.73
CA ARG A 1087 23.33 -3.35 -6.46
C ARG A 1087 22.96 -3.27 -4.98
N LYS A 1088 22.68 -4.39 -4.29
CA LYS A 1088 22.51 -4.42 -2.81
C LYS A 1088 23.74 -3.88 -2.07
N ARG A 1089 24.97 -4.11 -2.57
CA ARG A 1089 26.19 -3.49 -2.02
C ARG A 1089 26.24 -1.98 -2.22
N ARG A 1090 25.77 -1.48 -3.35
CA ARG A 1090 25.70 -0.05 -3.66
C ARG A 1090 24.62 0.65 -2.84
N ASP A 1091 23.48 0.01 -2.63
CA ASP A 1091 22.36 0.52 -1.82
C ASP A 1091 22.68 0.43 -0.32
N ALA A 1092 23.37 -0.63 0.14
CA ALA A 1092 23.87 -0.72 1.52
C ALA A 1092 24.99 0.28 1.83
N ALA A 1093 25.84 0.60 0.85
CA ALA A 1093 26.83 1.67 0.95
C ALA A 1093 26.19 3.06 0.99
N ALA A 1094 25.07 3.26 0.28
CA ALA A 1094 24.25 4.48 0.37
C ALA A 1094 23.49 4.59 1.70
N ALA A 1095 23.13 3.47 2.33
CA ALA A 1095 22.40 3.40 3.61
C ALA A 1095 23.30 3.32 4.87
N GLY A 1096 24.63 3.46 4.74
CA GLY A 1096 25.55 3.65 5.86
C GLY A 1096 25.81 2.43 6.77
N LYS A 1097 25.41 1.21 6.41
CA LYS A 1097 25.67 0.00 7.22
C LYS A 1097 27.01 -0.66 6.85
N ARG A 1098 27.93 -0.79 7.82
CA ARG A 1098 29.24 -1.49 7.67
C ARG A 1098 29.11 -3.00 7.93
N LEU A 1099 29.62 -3.82 7.01
CA LEU A 1099 29.85 -5.26 7.17
C LEU A 1099 31.35 -5.58 6.86
N PRO A 1100 31.91 -6.69 7.38
CA PRO A 1100 33.36 -6.90 7.45
C PRO A 1100 34.00 -7.26 6.10
N ASN A 1101 35.21 -6.72 5.86
CA ASN A 1101 36.02 -6.92 4.65
C ASN A 1101 36.78 -8.27 4.67
N PRO A 1102 36.96 -8.93 3.50
CA PRO A 1102 37.91 -10.04 3.34
C PRO A 1102 39.36 -9.54 3.21
N PRO A 1103 40.37 -10.41 3.40
CA PRO A 1103 41.76 -9.99 3.64
C PRO A 1103 42.45 -9.44 2.39
N SER A 1104 43.26 -8.40 2.63
CA SER A 1104 44.06 -7.64 1.68
C SER A 1104 45.31 -8.39 1.21
N SER A 1105 45.54 -8.45 -0.10
CA SER A 1105 46.88 -8.66 -0.68
C SER A 1105 47.48 -7.31 -1.06
N ASN A 1106 48.45 -6.85 -0.27
CA ASN A 1106 49.31 -5.70 -0.55
C ASN A 1106 50.24 -5.98 -1.74
N GLY A 1107 50.48 -4.96 -2.59
CA GLY A 1107 51.54 -5.04 -3.61
C GLY A 1107 51.56 -3.90 -4.62
N SER A 1108 52.00 -2.72 -4.17
CA SER A 1108 52.74 -1.63 -4.87
C SER A 1108 52.44 -1.24 -6.34
N LEU A 1109 52.23 0.07 -6.50
CA LEU A 1109 52.19 0.82 -7.75
C LEU A 1109 53.44 0.66 -8.64
N ARG A 1110 53.23 0.58 -9.97
CA ARG A 1110 54.13 1.06 -11.03
C ARG A 1110 53.31 1.72 -12.14
N PRO A 1111 53.81 2.77 -12.83
CA PRO A 1111 53.04 3.54 -13.80
C PRO A 1111 53.02 2.88 -15.19
N THR A 1112 51.82 2.88 -15.79
CA THR A 1112 51.50 3.02 -17.22
C THR A 1112 52.59 2.70 -18.26
N SER A 1113 52.51 1.51 -18.88
CA SER A 1113 53.10 1.24 -20.22
C SER A 1113 52.42 0.08 -20.97
N THR A 1114 51.10 -0.08 -20.86
CA THR A 1114 50.37 -1.25 -21.40
C THR A 1114 50.08 -1.19 -22.91
N ALA A 1115 50.33 -0.06 -23.60
CA ALA A 1115 50.15 0.03 -25.04
C ALA A 1115 51.31 -0.62 -25.83
N ASN A 1116 52.55 -0.56 -25.32
CA ASN A 1116 53.73 -1.09 -26.02
C ASN A 1116 54.06 -2.56 -25.69
N ALA A 1117 53.37 -3.18 -24.73
CA ALA A 1117 53.63 -4.57 -24.35
C ALA A 1117 52.92 -5.61 -25.26
N LYS A 1118 51.90 -5.21 -26.03
CA LYS A 1118 51.19 -6.12 -26.96
C LYS A 1118 51.91 -6.31 -28.30
N ALA A 1119 52.77 -5.37 -28.70
CA ALA A 1119 53.49 -5.45 -29.98
C ALA A 1119 54.77 -6.31 -29.94
N ALA A 1120 55.26 -6.70 -28.75
CA ALA A 1120 56.58 -7.32 -28.57
C ALA A 1120 56.56 -8.83 -28.24
N ALA A 1121 55.40 -9.49 -28.31
CA ALA A 1121 55.30 -10.94 -28.20
C ALA A 1121 54.55 -11.47 -29.44
N ILE A 1122 55.26 -11.58 -30.56
CA ILE A 1122 54.82 -12.41 -31.68
C ILE A 1122 54.95 -13.84 -31.16
N ASP A 1123 53.89 -14.31 -30.50
CA ASP A 1123 53.79 -15.67 -29.98
C ASP A 1123 54.01 -16.67 -31.12
N LEU A 1124 54.67 -17.78 -30.77
CA LEU A 1124 54.88 -18.91 -31.68
C LEU A 1124 53.55 -19.29 -32.37
N PRO A 1125 53.55 -19.59 -33.68
CA PRO A 1125 52.35 -20.01 -34.38
C PRO A 1125 51.71 -21.21 -33.65
N THR A 1126 50.38 -21.17 -33.53
CA THR A 1126 49.62 -22.23 -32.83
C THR A 1126 49.95 -23.60 -33.43
N ALA A 1127 49.94 -24.66 -32.61
CA ALA A 1127 50.21 -26.03 -33.07
C ALA A 1127 49.41 -26.43 -34.33
N ASP A 1128 48.14 -26.01 -34.43
CA ASP A 1128 47.29 -26.23 -35.61
C ASP A 1128 47.79 -25.49 -36.87
N VAL A 1129 48.32 -24.27 -36.72
CA VAL A 1129 48.90 -23.48 -37.83
C VAL A 1129 50.16 -24.15 -38.35
N ILE A 1130 51.04 -24.62 -37.45
CA ILE A 1130 52.28 -25.31 -37.84
C ILE A 1130 51.97 -26.59 -38.62
N LEU A 1131 50.98 -27.39 -38.18
CA LEU A 1131 50.55 -28.57 -38.94
C LEU A 1131 50.05 -28.21 -40.34
N ARG A 1132 49.27 -27.13 -40.49
CA ARG A 1132 48.79 -26.66 -41.80
C ARG A 1132 49.93 -26.20 -42.72
N ILE A 1133 50.98 -25.58 -42.17
CA ILE A 1133 52.18 -25.19 -42.93
C ILE A 1133 52.97 -26.42 -43.38
N LEU A 1134 53.17 -27.40 -42.49
CA LEU A 1134 53.88 -28.64 -42.81
C LEU A 1134 53.20 -29.41 -43.95
N ARG A 1135 51.87 -29.35 -44.07
CA ARG A 1135 51.13 -29.99 -45.18
C ARG A 1135 51.44 -29.45 -46.58
N MET A 1136 51.94 -28.23 -46.68
CA MET A 1136 52.36 -27.63 -47.96
C MET A 1136 53.79 -28.02 -48.35
N ARG A 1137 54.51 -28.75 -47.48
CA ARG A 1137 55.90 -29.18 -47.71
C ARG A 1137 55.94 -30.60 -48.23
N SER A 1138 56.81 -30.85 -49.21
CA SER A 1138 57.06 -32.17 -49.75
C SER A 1138 58.16 -32.88 -48.94
N GLY A 1139 57.95 -34.16 -48.62
CA GLY A 1139 58.95 -34.98 -47.92
C GLY A 1139 58.37 -36.20 -47.21
N LYS A 1140 59.14 -37.29 -47.14
CA LYS A 1140 58.74 -38.53 -46.43
C LYS A 1140 58.64 -38.29 -44.92
N GLU A 1141 59.60 -37.55 -44.35
CA GLU A 1141 59.65 -37.20 -42.92
C GLU A 1141 58.43 -36.38 -42.48
N VAL A 1142 57.99 -35.43 -43.30
CA VAL A 1142 56.80 -34.60 -43.04
C VAL A 1142 55.53 -35.46 -43.05
N ARG A 1143 55.41 -36.37 -44.02
CA ARG A 1143 54.25 -37.26 -44.13
C ARG A 1143 54.14 -38.20 -42.93
N GLU A 1144 55.26 -38.74 -42.46
CA GLU A 1144 55.32 -39.62 -41.30
C GLU A 1144 55.04 -38.86 -39.99
N PHE A 1145 55.54 -37.64 -39.87
CA PHE A 1145 55.25 -36.74 -38.76
C PHE A 1145 53.76 -36.35 -38.69
N LEU A 1146 53.17 -35.91 -39.81
CA LEU A 1146 51.74 -35.57 -39.89
C LEU A 1146 50.89 -36.80 -39.53
N ARG A 1147 51.16 -37.96 -40.12
CA ARG A 1147 50.44 -39.20 -39.79
C ARG A 1147 50.51 -39.52 -38.30
N THR A 1148 51.70 -39.45 -37.70
CA THR A 1148 51.90 -39.76 -36.27
C THR A 1148 51.17 -38.78 -35.34
N GLU A 1149 51.24 -37.48 -35.63
CA GLU A 1149 50.61 -36.45 -34.79
C GLU A 1149 49.09 -36.39 -34.98
N PHE A 1150 48.59 -36.65 -36.18
CA PHE A 1150 47.16 -36.85 -36.38
C PHE A 1150 46.69 -38.16 -35.75
N ASP A 1151 47.44 -39.26 -35.80
CA ASP A 1151 47.08 -40.51 -35.09
C ASP A 1151 46.96 -40.30 -33.57
N LYS A 1152 47.87 -39.54 -32.95
CA LYS A 1152 47.77 -39.10 -31.55
C LYS A 1152 46.60 -38.14 -31.32
N ARG A 1153 46.38 -37.24 -32.30
CA ARG A 1153 45.18 -36.42 -32.57
C ARG A 1153 43.88 -37.20 -32.31
N ASN A 1154 43.83 -38.32 -33.01
CA ASN A 1154 42.66 -39.12 -33.33
C ASN A 1154 42.37 -40.15 -32.24
N ASN A 1155 43.42 -40.67 -31.60
CA ASN A 1155 43.36 -41.66 -30.53
C ASN A 1155 44.05 -41.13 -29.27
N PRO A 1156 43.46 -40.14 -28.57
CA PRO A 1156 43.97 -39.75 -27.25
C PRO A 1156 43.80 -40.95 -26.32
N GLY A 1157 44.91 -41.45 -25.76
CA GLY A 1157 44.86 -42.51 -24.75
C GLY A 1157 43.96 -42.15 -23.56
N PRO A 1158 43.55 -43.13 -22.74
CA PRO A 1158 42.61 -42.90 -21.64
C PRO A 1158 43.12 -41.78 -20.71
N PRO A 1159 42.23 -40.91 -20.22
CA PRO A 1159 42.62 -39.83 -19.32
C PRO A 1159 43.29 -40.40 -18.06
N PRO A 1160 44.34 -39.75 -17.53
CA PRO A 1160 44.93 -40.18 -16.27
C PRO A 1160 43.88 -40.12 -15.16
N PRO A 1161 43.88 -41.08 -14.21
CA PRO A 1161 42.94 -41.06 -13.09
C PRO A 1161 43.09 -39.77 -12.29
N PRO A 1162 41.99 -39.22 -11.75
CA PRO A 1162 42.04 -38.00 -10.94
C PRO A 1162 42.99 -38.20 -9.73
N PRO A 1163 43.76 -37.18 -9.32
CA PRO A 1163 44.66 -37.31 -8.18
C PRO A 1163 43.82 -37.53 -6.92
N HIS A 1164 43.87 -38.77 -6.39
CA HIS A 1164 43.28 -39.08 -5.10
C HIS A 1164 43.94 -38.21 -4.01
N THR A 1165 43.09 -37.45 -3.33
CA THR A 1165 43.37 -36.77 -2.09
C THR A 1165 43.92 -37.77 -1.07
N VAL A 1166 45.16 -37.57 -0.66
CA VAL A 1166 45.79 -38.28 0.46
C VAL A 1166 45.02 -37.90 1.73
N ALA A 1167 44.09 -38.76 2.15
CA ALA A 1167 43.56 -38.74 3.50
C ALA A 1167 44.61 -39.36 4.43
N LYS A 1168 45.16 -38.54 5.33
CA LYS A 1168 45.95 -38.99 6.48
C LYS A 1168 45.14 -39.99 7.30
N ALA A 1169 45.56 -41.25 7.32
CA ALA A 1169 45.17 -42.21 8.34
C ALA A 1169 46.34 -42.43 9.30
N VAL A 1170 46.03 -42.30 10.58
CA VAL A 1170 46.90 -42.40 11.75
C VAL A 1170 47.43 -43.83 11.90
N ALA A 1171 48.72 -43.96 12.16
CA ALA A 1171 49.41 -45.21 12.46
C ALA A 1171 49.06 -45.71 13.87
N LEU A 1172 48.84 -47.02 14.02
CA LEU A 1172 49.02 -47.80 15.23
C LEU A 1172 49.49 -49.20 14.83
N GLU A 1173 50.24 -49.83 15.75
CA GLU A 1173 51.38 -50.72 15.51
C GLU A 1173 51.05 -52.18 15.14
N ASP A 1174 52.07 -52.81 14.54
CA ASP A 1174 52.39 -54.22 14.27
C ASP A 1174 52.14 -55.23 15.43
N PRO A 1175 52.17 -56.58 15.26
CA PRO A 1175 53.12 -57.32 14.41
C PRO A 1175 52.61 -58.60 13.66
N SER A 1176 53.44 -59.03 12.71
CA SER A 1176 53.37 -60.29 11.92
C SER A 1176 53.59 -61.58 12.77
N PRO A 1177 53.35 -62.81 12.24
CA PRO A 1177 54.29 -63.50 11.33
C PRO A 1177 53.66 -64.32 10.17
N ALA A 1178 54.50 -64.63 9.16
CA ALA A 1178 54.26 -65.45 7.94
C ALA A 1178 54.29 -66.98 8.23
N PRO A 1179 54.44 -67.96 7.27
CA PRO A 1179 54.39 -67.97 5.78
C PRO A 1179 53.66 -69.22 5.14
N SER A 1180 53.84 -69.42 3.81
CA SER A 1180 53.62 -70.63 2.95
C SER A 1180 52.31 -70.69 2.13
N GLY A 1181 52.24 -71.07 0.84
CA GLY A 1181 53.22 -71.50 -0.18
C GLY A 1181 52.60 -71.47 -1.60
N LEU A 1182 53.45 -71.37 -2.61
CA LEU A 1182 53.24 -71.47 -4.09
C LEU A 1182 52.99 -72.94 -4.54
N PRO A 1183 52.82 -73.33 -5.85
CA PRO A 1183 52.61 -72.59 -7.13
C PRO A 1183 51.64 -73.23 -8.20
N SER A 1184 51.40 -72.49 -9.30
CA SER A 1184 51.43 -72.89 -10.75
C SER A 1184 50.28 -73.57 -11.55
N HIS A 1185 50.14 -73.06 -12.80
CA HIS A 1185 49.66 -73.64 -14.09
C HIS A 1185 48.17 -73.57 -14.55
N VAL A 1186 47.81 -72.53 -15.36
CA VAL A 1186 47.63 -72.49 -16.86
C VAL A 1186 47.01 -73.73 -17.59
N PRO A 1187 46.26 -73.67 -18.74
CA PRO A 1187 45.19 -72.80 -19.35
C PRO A 1187 44.05 -73.69 -20.01
N PRO A 1188 43.44 -73.47 -21.23
CA PRO A 1188 42.75 -72.35 -21.93
C PRO A 1188 41.28 -72.66 -22.42
N LEU A 1189 40.65 -71.69 -23.12
CA LEU A 1189 39.46 -71.73 -24.05
C LEU A 1189 39.53 -72.84 -25.15
N PRO A 1190 38.56 -73.12 -26.08
CA PRO A 1190 37.30 -72.43 -26.57
C PRO A 1190 36.14 -73.47 -26.86
N PRO A 1191 35.23 -73.44 -27.91
CA PRO A 1191 34.70 -72.43 -28.87
C PRO A 1191 33.13 -72.43 -29.10
N MET A 1192 32.64 -71.57 -30.01
CA MET A 1192 31.27 -71.56 -30.61
C MET A 1192 30.96 -72.79 -31.52
N PRO A 1193 29.69 -73.05 -31.92
CA PRO A 1193 29.28 -72.85 -33.34
C PRO A 1193 27.77 -72.53 -33.60
N ALA A 1194 27.38 -72.56 -34.89
CA ALA A 1194 26.27 -71.88 -35.58
C ALA A 1194 25.10 -72.78 -36.11
N THR A 1195 24.07 -72.12 -36.69
CA THR A 1195 23.11 -72.51 -37.78
C THR A 1195 21.90 -73.48 -37.58
N SER A 1196 20.76 -73.12 -38.21
CA SER A 1196 19.33 -73.58 -38.23
C SER A 1196 19.03 -74.98 -38.87
N PRO A 1197 17.79 -75.59 -38.91
CA PRO A 1197 16.53 -75.13 -39.61
C PRO A 1197 15.11 -75.62 -39.07
N LEU A 1198 14.01 -75.25 -39.80
CA LEU A 1198 12.51 -75.41 -39.67
C LEU A 1198 11.89 -76.86 -39.61
N PRO A 1199 10.53 -77.21 -39.63
CA PRO A 1199 9.25 -76.46 -39.92
C PRO A 1199 7.85 -76.88 -39.26
N ARG A 1200 6.76 -76.12 -39.60
CA ARG A 1200 5.27 -76.43 -39.83
C ARG A 1200 4.27 -76.67 -38.66
N GLY A 1201 3.01 -76.16 -38.63
CA GLY A 1201 2.22 -75.31 -39.53
C GLY A 1201 0.74 -74.97 -39.08
N VAL A 1202 0.22 -73.77 -39.47
CA VAL A 1202 -1.00 -73.42 -40.30
C VAL A 1202 -2.43 -73.98 -39.92
N PRO A 1203 -3.63 -73.33 -40.12
CA PRO A 1203 -4.10 -71.98 -40.58
C PRO A 1203 -5.23 -71.30 -39.69
N PRO A 1204 -6.23 -70.48 -40.14
CA PRO A 1204 -6.39 -69.03 -39.85
C PRO A 1204 -7.79 -68.63 -39.23
N PRO A 1205 -8.45 -67.49 -39.55
CA PRO A 1205 -8.68 -66.24 -38.77
C PRO A 1205 -10.21 -66.05 -38.41
N PRO A 1206 -10.89 -64.87 -38.36
CA PRO A 1206 -10.65 -63.50 -37.86
C PRO A 1206 -11.80 -62.94 -36.92
N THR A 1207 -11.72 -61.63 -36.59
CA THR A 1207 -12.80 -60.61 -36.40
C THR A 1207 -13.70 -60.49 -35.14
N HIS A 1208 -13.65 -59.26 -34.56
CA HIS A 1208 -14.71 -58.31 -34.13
C HIS A 1208 -15.96 -58.67 -33.29
N SER A 1209 -16.21 -57.76 -32.32
CA SER A 1209 -17.48 -57.14 -31.86
C SER A 1209 -18.32 -57.72 -30.69
N LEU A 1210 -18.29 -56.97 -29.56
CA LEU A 1210 -19.36 -56.50 -28.62
C LEU A 1210 -20.34 -57.51 -27.93
N PRO A 1211 -21.19 -57.09 -26.95
CA PRO A 1211 -21.06 -56.84 -25.48
C PRO A 1211 -22.00 -57.84 -24.68
N PRO A 1212 -22.68 -57.59 -23.53
CA PRO A 1212 -22.49 -56.76 -22.30
C PRO A 1212 -22.60 -57.58 -20.96
N GLY A 1213 -22.43 -56.93 -19.79
CA GLY A 1213 -23.18 -57.27 -18.55
C GLY A 1213 -22.45 -57.83 -17.28
N VAL A 1214 -22.43 -57.01 -16.22
CA VAL A 1214 -22.54 -57.22 -14.74
C VAL A 1214 -22.29 -58.63 -14.12
N PRO A 1215 -21.54 -58.77 -13.00
CA PRO A 1215 -22.17 -59.11 -11.70
C PRO A 1215 -21.49 -58.56 -10.41
N GLN A 1216 -22.17 -58.82 -9.29
CA GLN A 1216 -22.13 -58.28 -7.91
C GLN A 1216 -20.98 -58.76 -6.97
N LEU A 1217 -20.86 -58.04 -5.84
CA LEU A 1217 -20.03 -58.21 -4.62
C LEU A 1217 -20.37 -59.43 -3.72
N PRO A 1218 -19.45 -59.83 -2.81
CA PRO A 1218 -19.75 -60.56 -1.55
C PRO A 1218 -19.41 -59.76 -0.24
N PRO A 1219 -19.80 -60.25 0.96
CA PRO A 1219 -20.12 -59.41 2.14
C PRO A 1219 -19.11 -59.39 3.31
N MET A 1220 -19.35 -58.47 4.26
CA MET A 1220 -18.63 -58.15 5.51
C MET A 1220 -19.01 -59.02 6.74
N PRO A 1221 -18.16 -59.07 7.80
CA PRO A 1221 -18.55 -59.49 9.15
C PRO A 1221 -18.63 -58.33 10.19
N SER A 1222 -19.23 -58.64 11.35
CA SER A 1222 -19.80 -57.74 12.37
C SER A 1222 -18.96 -57.44 13.63
N LEU A 1223 -19.32 -56.31 14.28
CA LEU A 1223 -19.05 -55.66 15.60
C LEU A 1223 -18.37 -56.42 16.78
N PRO A 1224 -17.81 -55.66 17.77
CA PRO A 1224 -18.54 -55.43 19.03
C PRO A 1224 -18.46 -53.98 19.61
N ALA A 1225 -19.24 -53.76 20.68
CA ALA A 1225 -19.76 -52.50 21.22
C ALA A 1225 -19.04 -51.98 22.49
N GLY A 1226 -19.35 -50.72 22.90
CA GLY A 1226 -19.19 -50.20 24.27
C GLY A 1226 -19.63 -48.72 24.50
N SER A 1227 -20.74 -48.56 25.23
CA SER A 1227 -21.32 -47.48 26.10
C SER A 1227 -20.69 -46.06 26.21
N SER A 1228 -21.38 -44.95 26.56
CA SER A 1228 -22.57 -44.72 27.42
C SER A 1228 -23.23 -43.31 27.28
N THR A 1229 -24.57 -43.30 27.27
CA THR A 1229 -25.64 -42.38 27.79
C THR A 1229 -25.51 -40.84 27.97
N ALA A 1230 -26.53 -40.09 27.47
CA ALA A 1230 -27.51 -39.30 28.27
C ALA A 1230 -28.69 -38.76 27.41
N TYR A 1231 -29.90 -38.75 28.00
CA TYR A 1231 -31.25 -38.45 27.46
C TYR A 1231 -31.63 -36.96 27.46
N ILE A 1232 -32.45 -36.49 26.50
CA ILE A 1232 -33.56 -35.51 26.70
C ILE A 1232 -34.71 -35.75 25.68
N PHE A 1233 -35.96 -35.63 26.17
CA PHE A 1233 -37.28 -35.79 25.52
C PHE A 1233 -37.68 -34.65 24.56
N GLU A 1234 -38.41 -34.97 23.48
CA GLU A 1234 -39.23 -34.03 22.67
C GLU A 1234 -40.75 -34.35 22.84
N PRO A 1235 -41.65 -33.35 22.89
CA PRO A 1235 -43.09 -33.54 22.73
C PRO A 1235 -43.56 -33.24 21.28
N GLY A 1236 -44.46 -34.08 20.78
CA GLY A 1236 -44.97 -34.06 19.40
C GLY A 1236 -45.95 -32.94 19.04
N LEU A 1237 -46.01 -32.64 17.74
CA LEU A 1237 -46.95 -31.75 17.05
C LEU A 1237 -48.08 -32.54 16.35
N PRO A 1238 -49.32 -32.04 16.30
CA PRO A 1238 -50.44 -32.67 15.59
C PRO A 1238 -50.50 -32.28 14.09
N PRO A 1239 -51.22 -33.04 13.23
CA PRO A 1239 -51.21 -32.88 11.78
C PRO A 1239 -52.17 -31.78 11.24
N PRO A 1240 -51.96 -31.29 10.00
CA PRO A 1240 -52.65 -30.11 9.45
C PRO A 1240 -54.01 -30.42 8.78
N PRO A 1241 -54.91 -29.42 8.62
CA PRO A 1241 -56.20 -29.58 7.95
C PRO A 1241 -56.15 -29.33 6.42
N PRO A 1242 -57.14 -29.79 5.64
CA PRO A 1242 -57.16 -29.71 4.16
C PRO A 1242 -57.68 -28.35 3.64
N PRO A 1243 -57.44 -28.02 2.34
CA PRO A 1243 -57.63 -26.68 1.80
C PRO A 1243 -59.09 -26.40 1.36
N PRO A 1244 -59.55 -25.13 1.33
CA PRO A 1244 -60.80 -24.78 0.70
C PRO A 1244 -60.63 -24.32 -0.77
N HIS A 1245 -61.58 -24.76 -1.59
CA HIS A 1245 -61.84 -24.33 -2.97
C HIS A 1245 -62.74 -23.08 -3.02
N HIS A 1246 -62.54 -22.28 -4.09
CA HIS A 1246 -63.40 -21.21 -4.65
C HIS A 1246 -63.59 -19.95 -3.78
N VAL A 1247 -63.36 -18.72 -4.28
CA VAL A 1247 -63.84 -18.06 -5.52
C VAL A 1247 -62.75 -17.22 -6.17
#